data_AF-A0A840SCP7-F1
#
_entry.id   AF-A0A840SCP7-F1
#
_cell.length_a   1.000
_cell.length_b   1.000
_cell.length_c   1.000
_cell.angle_alpha   90.00
_cell.angle_beta   90.00
_cell.angle_gamma   90.00
#
_symmetry.space_group_name_H-M   'P 1'
#
loop_
_entity.id
_entity.type
_entity.pdbx_description
1 polymer ?
#
loop_
_entity_poly.entity_id
_entity_poly.type
_entity_poly.pdbx_seq_one_letter_code
_entity_poly.pdbx_strand_id
1 'polypeptide(L)'
;MADGIGIPGVSDKYKTNDLVESLMEVERIPLKREQTQLETYQKQQDAWRNVNQKMSTLRDSVKTLYSFENPFNNKLTTSSDENALTVDAGREAEYGSFKIDVVKPATADRFLSGSIDKDLEVPQGQYTFRTGDKSLDFNWKGGKVTDFVAAVNRRGGTTVKASLIGVSADKKSLLIESLKTGNENSLKFENDALKFVKTIDMISEVKPETFSFADSLSKIKDTQTKDAVFQKGMPEISKDNITLQEEAFTVPQRSGFETEIPSQAKNNKDFAISFSYKSDPAQDITDEINQRSSLPSMPEAGKILYGGISVSNSLSDPAMKKDPDWKPLEPISSSHYFFIKDSSGRETEIQPASFKQNEETSMTDVTVNLSDYPDAESLIVRNSSTNSVITVSSFKAFDATKNKGFAPSHAITEAGDAVIKYEGITMTRSSNDIDDVIPHITLHLHDTSEKTVTVKIDPDTESAKDALINFVGNYNQTIAEMNILSSDKSEIISELDYLTSDEQDKAKERLGMFQGDFTLTNGKSSLQRIISSGYRYSTDAQITLLSQIGISTNASTGNRGYNPGQMRGYLEVDEKKLDEMLASNLNEIKNMFGFDSDGDLIIDNGVAFLLDKQLTSWVQSGGIISAKTNALEGNIKSSNSKITRLETQLERKEAELKSKYASMEGTLNNLEAQQNSLNNYSNANNRK
;
A
#
# COMPACT_ATOMS: atom_id res chain seq x y z
N MET A 1 32.51 -51.95 27.13
CA MET A 1 33.43 -53.08 26.88
C MET A 1 33.96 -52.90 25.47
N ALA A 2 35.13 -52.29 25.33
CA ALA A 2 35.83 -52.19 24.06
C ALA A 2 36.99 -53.19 24.11
N ASP A 3 37.04 -54.08 23.12
CA ASP A 3 38.04 -55.12 22.96
C ASP A 3 39.45 -54.52 23.05
N GLY A 4 40.21 -54.97 24.05
CA GLY A 4 41.56 -54.49 24.31
C GLY A 4 42.48 -54.84 23.15
N ILE A 5 43.12 -53.83 22.56
CA ILE A 5 44.26 -54.03 21.67
C ILE A 5 45.39 -54.62 22.51
N GLY A 6 45.47 -55.96 22.53
CA GLY A 6 46.55 -56.68 23.18
C GLY A 6 47.88 -56.33 22.52
N ILE A 7 48.84 -55.85 23.31
CA ILE A 7 50.21 -55.63 22.86
C ILE A 7 50.80 -57.01 22.50
N PRO A 8 51.25 -57.25 21.25
CA PRO A 8 51.78 -58.55 20.85
C PRO A 8 53.01 -58.92 21.70
N GLY A 9 52.93 -60.02 22.46
CA GLY A 9 54.02 -60.54 23.29
C GLY A 9 53.93 -60.23 24.79
N VAL A 10 52.85 -59.61 25.26
CA VAL A 10 52.58 -59.33 26.68
C VAL A 10 51.56 -60.34 27.21
N SER A 11 51.87 -61.01 28.33
CA SER A 11 50.93 -61.92 28.99
C SER A 11 50.28 -61.17 30.14
N ASP A 12 48.96 -61.22 30.33
CA ASP A 12 48.27 -60.47 31.39
C ASP A 12 48.57 -60.96 32.83
N LYS A 13 49.70 -61.66 33.01
CA LYS A 13 50.17 -62.30 34.24
C LYS A 13 50.48 -61.31 35.36
N TYR A 14 50.87 -60.06 35.05
CA TYR A 14 51.28 -59.06 36.05
C TYR A 14 50.32 -57.88 36.20
N LYS A 15 49.13 -57.92 35.58
CA LYS A 15 48.14 -56.82 35.60
C LYS A 15 48.72 -55.45 35.20
N THR A 16 49.66 -55.46 34.26
CA THR A 16 50.41 -54.29 33.81
C THR A 16 49.49 -53.16 33.31
N ASN A 17 48.39 -53.51 32.63
CA ASN A 17 47.42 -52.54 32.12
C ASN A 17 46.67 -51.82 33.26
N ASP A 18 46.24 -52.54 34.30
CA ASP A 18 45.54 -51.96 35.46
C ASP A 18 46.43 -50.95 36.21
N LEU A 19 47.73 -51.22 36.29
CA LEU A 19 48.70 -50.31 36.93
C LEU A 19 48.93 -49.04 36.10
N VAL A 20 49.07 -49.18 34.77
CA VAL A 20 49.17 -48.02 33.87
C VAL A 20 47.91 -47.17 33.94
N GLU A 21 46.72 -47.79 33.94
CA GLU A 21 45.45 -47.07 34.10
C GLU A 21 45.39 -46.31 35.43
N SER A 22 45.74 -46.97 36.55
CA SER A 22 45.78 -46.34 37.88
C SER A 22 46.74 -45.15 37.96
N LEU A 23 47.91 -45.24 37.30
CA LEU A 23 48.85 -44.11 37.21
C LEU A 23 48.31 -42.97 36.35
N MET A 24 47.63 -43.31 35.24
CA MET A 24 46.99 -42.34 34.37
C MET A 24 45.82 -41.62 35.03
N GLU A 25 45.12 -42.25 35.99
CA GLU A 25 44.05 -41.58 36.75
C GLU A 25 44.55 -40.37 37.53
N VAL A 26 45.72 -40.49 38.17
CA VAL A 26 46.36 -39.38 38.92
C VAL A 26 46.80 -38.28 37.96
N GLU A 27 47.40 -38.66 36.84
CA GLU A 27 47.84 -37.70 35.81
C GLU A 27 46.66 -36.99 35.14
N ARG A 28 45.45 -37.59 35.11
CA ARG A 28 44.23 -36.96 34.59
C ARG A 28 43.62 -35.90 35.52
N ILE A 29 44.08 -35.74 36.77
CA ILE A 29 43.52 -34.78 37.73
C ILE A 29 43.55 -33.32 37.20
N PRO A 30 44.66 -32.79 36.65
CA PRO A 30 44.71 -31.44 36.10
C PRO A 30 43.77 -31.25 34.90
N LEU A 31 43.62 -32.29 34.07
CA LEU A 31 42.67 -32.29 32.95
C LEU A 31 41.23 -32.18 33.46
N LYS A 32 40.84 -33.06 34.41
CA LYS A 32 39.49 -33.03 35.01
C LYS A 32 39.17 -31.68 35.65
N ARG A 33 40.13 -31.10 36.39
CA ARG A 33 39.97 -29.76 36.99
C ARG A 33 39.75 -28.69 35.92
N GLU A 34 40.51 -28.73 34.83
CA GLU A 34 40.36 -27.77 33.74
C GLU A 34 39.03 -27.95 33.00
N GLN A 35 38.57 -29.19 32.78
CA GLN A 35 37.26 -29.49 32.21
C GLN A 35 36.11 -28.94 33.08
N THR A 36 36.19 -29.10 34.40
CA THR A 36 35.22 -28.49 35.34
C THR A 36 35.26 -26.96 35.28
N GLN A 37 36.44 -26.37 35.13
CA GLN A 37 36.60 -24.92 34.99
C GLN A 37 35.99 -24.40 33.68
N LEU A 38 36.19 -25.11 32.56
CA LEU A 38 35.56 -24.84 31.28
C LEU A 38 34.04 -24.87 31.40
N GLU A 39 33.49 -25.93 31.99
CA GLU A 39 32.04 -26.07 32.21
C GLU A 39 31.49 -24.90 33.06
N THR A 40 32.23 -24.48 34.08
CA THR A 40 31.88 -23.32 34.91
C THR A 40 31.83 -22.04 34.07
N TYR A 41 32.84 -21.79 33.23
CA TYR A 41 32.84 -20.60 32.35
C TYR A 41 31.72 -20.63 31.33
N GLN A 42 31.37 -21.80 30.79
CA GLN A 42 30.25 -21.96 29.86
C GLN A 42 28.92 -21.65 30.56
N LYS A 43 28.68 -22.21 31.76
CA LYS A 43 27.48 -21.91 32.55
C LYS A 43 27.37 -20.42 32.90
N GLN A 44 28.48 -19.78 33.26
CA GLN A 44 28.53 -18.34 33.51
C GLN A 44 28.22 -17.53 32.24
N GLN A 45 28.74 -17.95 31.09
CA GLN A 45 28.46 -17.27 29.81
C GLN A 45 26.97 -17.37 29.45
N ASP A 46 26.37 -18.53 29.64
CA ASP A 46 24.94 -18.74 29.39
C ASP A 46 24.05 -17.98 30.36
N ALA A 47 24.44 -17.87 31.64
CA ALA A 47 23.77 -17.00 32.61
C ALA A 47 23.79 -15.53 32.16
N TRP A 48 24.93 -15.01 31.70
CA TRP A 48 25.01 -13.64 31.16
C TRP A 48 24.17 -13.46 29.89
N ARG A 49 24.11 -14.47 29.00
CA ARG A 49 23.20 -14.44 27.84
C ARG A 49 21.74 -14.39 28.26
N ASN A 50 21.36 -15.12 29.31
CA ASN A 50 20.00 -15.07 29.86
C ASN A 50 19.66 -13.67 30.42
N VAL A 51 20.57 -13.07 31.19
CA VAL A 51 20.45 -11.67 31.65
C VAL A 51 20.27 -10.73 30.46
N ASN A 52 21.07 -10.90 29.39
CA ASN A 52 20.95 -10.09 28.18
C ASN A 52 19.57 -10.20 27.54
N GLN A 53 19.05 -11.42 27.43
CA GLN A 53 17.72 -11.67 26.87
C GLN A 53 16.64 -10.99 27.72
N LYS A 54 16.63 -11.19 29.04
CA LYS A 54 15.64 -10.58 29.94
C LYS A 54 15.70 -9.05 29.92
N MET A 55 16.90 -8.47 29.98
CA MET A 55 17.08 -7.03 29.87
C MET A 55 16.66 -6.47 28.51
N SER A 56 16.93 -7.18 27.42
CA SER A 56 16.52 -6.75 26.08
C SER A 56 15.00 -6.77 25.95
N THR A 57 14.34 -7.83 26.41
CA THR A 57 12.87 -7.91 26.43
C THR A 57 12.25 -6.81 27.30
N LEU A 58 12.82 -6.55 28.49
CA LEU A 58 12.38 -5.43 29.32
C LEU A 58 12.56 -4.10 28.60
N ARG A 59 13.73 -3.87 28.01
CA ARG A 59 14.05 -2.65 27.25
C ARG A 59 13.03 -2.41 26.14
N ASP A 60 12.72 -3.44 25.35
CA ASP A 60 11.77 -3.34 24.25
C ASP A 60 10.36 -2.99 24.78
N SER A 61 9.90 -3.69 25.83
CA SER A 61 8.59 -3.40 26.45
C SER A 61 8.49 -1.98 27.04
N VAL A 62 9.57 -1.49 27.64
CA VAL A 62 9.68 -0.14 28.17
C VAL A 62 9.68 0.89 27.04
N LYS A 63 10.40 0.61 25.94
CA LYS A 63 10.46 1.51 24.78
C LYS A 63 9.08 1.72 24.16
N THR A 64 8.27 0.68 24.07
CA THR A 64 6.88 0.79 23.59
C THR A 64 6.10 1.83 24.40
N LEU A 65 6.28 1.92 25.71
CA LEU A 65 5.50 2.82 26.58
C LEU A 65 5.71 4.32 26.31
N TYR A 66 6.81 4.73 25.67
CA TYR A 66 7.03 6.14 25.35
C TYR A 66 7.23 6.43 23.85
N SER A 67 7.57 5.42 23.05
CA SER A 67 7.77 5.60 21.60
C SER A 67 6.51 6.03 20.86
N PHE A 68 6.62 6.26 19.55
CA PHE A 68 5.47 6.53 18.68
C PHE A 68 4.35 5.49 18.79
N GLU A 69 4.69 4.23 19.08
CA GLU A 69 3.74 3.11 19.22
C GLU A 69 3.02 3.06 20.57
N ASN A 70 3.28 4.01 21.49
CA ASN A 70 2.74 3.95 22.85
C ASN A 70 1.22 3.73 22.88
N PRO A 71 0.74 2.82 23.74
CA PRO A 71 -0.66 2.42 23.77
C PRO A 71 -1.56 3.50 24.38
N PHE A 72 -1.01 4.48 25.09
CA PHE A 72 -1.77 5.54 25.74
C PHE A 72 -2.50 6.49 24.77
N ASN A 73 -2.15 6.48 23.48
CA ASN A 73 -2.87 7.24 22.45
C ASN A 73 -3.84 6.38 21.63
N ASN A 74 -3.91 5.07 21.89
CA ASN A 74 -4.85 4.20 21.20
C ASN A 74 -6.29 4.65 21.49
N LYS A 75 -7.14 4.46 20.50
CA LYS A 75 -8.55 4.84 20.51
C LYS A 75 -9.38 3.60 20.31
N LEU A 76 -10.48 3.51 21.05
CA LEU A 76 -11.51 2.52 20.84
C LEU A 76 -12.71 3.19 20.21
N THR A 77 -13.15 2.68 19.07
CA THR A 77 -14.34 3.15 18.37
C THR A 77 -15.48 2.18 18.61
N THR A 78 -16.67 2.71 18.85
CA THR A 78 -17.90 1.90 18.90
C THR A 78 -18.97 2.54 18.02
N SER A 79 -19.68 1.70 17.27
CA SER A 79 -20.78 2.12 16.41
C SER A 79 -22.09 1.56 16.95
N SER A 80 -23.16 2.35 16.93
CA SER A 80 -24.49 1.85 17.30
C SER A 80 -25.09 0.89 16.26
N ASP A 81 -24.51 0.82 15.05
CA ASP A 81 -24.90 -0.08 13.97
C ASP A 81 -23.68 -0.48 13.13
N GLU A 82 -22.95 -1.49 13.60
CA GLU A 82 -21.74 -2.00 12.93
C GLU A 82 -22.02 -2.69 11.59
N ASN A 83 -23.26 -3.09 11.33
CA ASN A 83 -23.63 -3.66 10.03
C ASN A 83 -23.70 -2.61 8.93
N ALA A 84 -24.01 -1.36 9.29
CA ALA A 84 -24.05 -0.24 8.36
C ALA A 84 -22.70 0.50 8.29
N LEU A 85 -22.07 0.73 9.44
CA LEU A 85 -20.86 1.55 9.56
C LEU A 85 -19.94 1.06 10.67
N THR A 86 -18.68 0.83 10.32
CA THR A 86 -17.56 0.76 11.27
C THR A 86 -16.64 1.96 11.08
N VAL A 87 -15.84 2.29 12.09
CA VAL A 87 -15.00 3.49 12.10
C VAL A 87 -13.65 3.17 12.69
N ASP A 88 -12.59 3.63 12.03
CA ASP A 88 -11.23 3.62 12.57
C ASP A 88 -10.84 5.04 12.98
N ALA A 89 -10.37 5.18 14.22
CA ALA A 89 -9.88 6.45 14.76
C ALA A 89 -8.34 6.44 14.82
N GLY A 90 -7.73 7.43 14.18
CA GLY A 90 -6.30 7.70 14.30
C GLY A 90 -5.90 8.15 15.72
N ARG A 91 -4.61 8.10 16.02
CA ARG A 91 -4.06 8.45 17.34
C ARG A 91 -4.34 9.90 17.79
N GLU A 92 -4.51 10.79 16.82
CA GLU A 92 -4.80 12.22 17.01
C GLU A 92 -6.30 12.54 16.94
N ALA A 93 -7.16 11.54 16.73
CA ALA A 93 -8.60 11.76 16.76
C ALA A 93 -9.05 12.25 18.14
N GLU A 94 -9.91 13.26 18.15
CA GLU A 94 -10.48 13.80 19.39
C GLU A 94 -11.47 12.80 20.00
N TYR A 95 -11.50 12.75 21.33
CA TYR A 95 -12.50 11.97 22.05
C TYR A 95 -13.87 12.60 21.90
N GLY A 96 -14.91 11.78 21.80
CA GLY A 96 -16.26 12.27 21.74
C GLY A 96 -17.21 11.31 21.05
N SER A 97 -18.35 11.86 20.64
CA SER A 97 -19.34 11.10 19.89
C SER A 97 -19.90 11.96 18.77
N PHE A 98 -20.12 11.35 17.61
CA PHE A 98 -20.75 12.01 16.47
C PHE A 98 -21.84 11.13 15.87
N LYS A 99 -22.67 11.74 15.04
CA LYS A 99 -23.81 11.09 14.40
C LYS A 99 -23.67 11.13 12.89
N ILE A 100 -24.04 10.03 12.26
CA ILE A 100 -23.96 9.89 10.81
C ILE A 100 -25.10 8.99 10.32
N ASP A 101 -25.72 9.38 9.21
CA ASP A 101 -26.67 8.53 8.49
C ASP A 101 -25.98 7.98 7.25
N VAL A 102 -25.95 6.65 7.10
CA VAL A 102 -25.54 6.00 5.86
C VAL A 102 -26.78 5.81 5.02
N VAL A 103 -26.97 6.68 4.03
CA VAL A 103 -28.16 6.66 3.15
C VAL A 103 -28.02 5.60 2.08
N LYS A 104 -26.80 5.43 1.55
CA LYS A 104 -26.50 4.43 0.53
C LYS A 104 -24.98 4.19 0.50
N PRO A 105 -24.48 2.95 0.53
CA PRO A 105 -23.07 2.66 0.27
C PRO A 105 -22.74 2.77 -1.23
N ALA A 106 -21.48 3.01 -1.54
CA ALA A 106 -20.97 2.99 -2.90
C ALA A 106 -21.04 1.56 -3.46
N THR A 107 -21.46 1.43 -4.71
CA THR A 107 -21.60 0.16 -5.42
C THR A 107 -20.69 0.13 -6.64
N ALA A 108 -20.32 -1.07 -7.07
CA ALA A 108 -19.52 -1.31 -8.27
C ALA A 108 -20.37 -1.99 -9.36
N ASP A 109 -20.00 -1.80 -10.63
CA ASP A 109 -20.64 -2.45 -11.77
C ASP A 109 -20.39 -3.97 -11.74
N ARG A 110 -21.48 -4.76 -11.81
CA ARG A 110 -21.46 -6.23 -11.89
C ARG A 110 -22.39 -6.68 -12.99
N PHE A 111 -21.83 -7.11 -14.11
CA PHE A 111 -22.60 -7.44 -15.31
C PHE A 111 -22.54 -8.94 -15.60
N LEU A 112 -23.72 -9.52 -15.77
CA LEU A 112 -23.89 -10.93 -16.10
C LEU A 112 -24.18 -11.09 -17.59
N SER A 113 -23.61 -12.12 -18.21
CA SER A 113 -23.96 -12.53 -19.56
C SER A 113 -25.29 -13.27 -19.60
N GLY A 114 -25.87 -13.36 -20.80
CA GLY A 114 -26.88 -14.38 -21.10
C GLY A 114 -26.32 -15.80 -20.97
N SER A 115 -27.13 -16.80 -21.32
CA SER A 115 -26.73 -18.21 -21.25
C SER A 115 -25.73 -18.56 -22.35
N ILE A 116 -24.52 -18.94 -21.97
CA ILE A 116 -23.43 -19.36 -22.87
C ILE A 116 -23.14 -20.86 -22.75
N ASP A 117 -22.57 -21.47 -23.79
CA ASP A 117 -22.09 -22.85 -23.73
C ASP A 117 -20.90 -23.00 -22.77
N LYS A 118 -20.86 -24.09 -22.01
CA LYS A 118 -19.76 -24.37 -21.06
C LYS A 118 -18.37 -24.41 -21.71
N ASP A 119 -18.34 -24.76 -23.00
CA ASP A 119 -17.16 -24.92 -23.83
C ASP A 119 -17.01 -23.75 -24.83
N LEU A 120 -17.70 -22.62 -24.60
CA LEU A 120 -17.57 -21.41 -25.43
C LEU A 120 -16.08 -21.04 -25.61
N GLU A 121 -15.68 -20.82 -26.86
CA GLU A 121 -14.38 -20.28 -27.20
C GLU A 121 -14.44 -18.76 -27.30
N VAL A 122 -13.56 -18.10 -26.54
CA VAL A 122 -13.37 -16.65 -26.59
C VAL A 122 -12.37 -16.35 -27.71
N PRO A 123 -12.74 -15.54 -28.73
CA PRO A 123 -11.89 -15.26 -29.89
C PRO A 123 -10.55 -14.61 -29.53
N GLN A 124 -9.52 -14.82 -30.35
CA GLN A 124 -8.26 -14.08 -30.23
C GLN A 124 -8.50 -12.57 -30.46
N GLY A 125 -7.86 -11.72 -29.66
CA GLY A 125 -8.02 -10.27 -29.78
C GLY A 125 -7.37 -9.47 -28.66
N GLN A 126 -7.52 -8.15 -28.73
CA GLN A 126 -7.12 -7.21 -27.69
C GLN A 126 -8.30 -6.94 -26.76
N TYR A 127 -8.19 -7.35 -25.50
CA TYR A 127 -9.23 -7.20 -24.50
C TYR A 127 -8.86 -6.08 -23.53
N THR A 128 -9.75 -5.08 -23.45
CA THR A 128 -9.59 -3.92 -22.59
C THR A 128 -10.83 -3.75 -21.70
N PHE A 129 -10.60 -3.76 -20.39
CA PHE A 129 -11.60 -3.45 -19.37
C PHE A 129 -11.14 -2.23 -18.60
N ARG A 130 -11.96 -1.19 -18.48
CA ARG A 130 -11.58 0.06 -17.80
C ARG A 130 -12.55 0.40 -16.67
N THR A 131 -12.01 0.81 -15.53
CA THR A 131 -12.76 1.29 -14.35
C THR A 131 -12.11 2.59 -13.84
N GLY A 132 -12.72 3.73 -14.20
CA GLY A 132 -12.12 5.05 -14.03
C GLY A 132 -10.78 5.14 -14.78
N ASP A 133 -9.73 5.56 -14.08
CA ASP A 133 -8.37 5.69 -14.65
C ASP A 133 -7.58 4.38 -14.77
N LYS A 134 -8.09 3.26 -14.22
CA LYS A 134 -7.40 1.96 -14.29
C LYS A 134 -7.95 1.15 -15.46
N SER A 135 -7.05 0.54 -16.23
CA SER A 135 -7.40 -0.42 -17.28
C SER A 135 -6.71 -1.76 -17.07
N LEU A 136 -7.39 -2.83 -17.50
CA LEU A 136 -6.83 -4.14 -17.75
C LEU A 136 -6.75 -4.32 -19.26
N ASP A 137 -5.54 -4.27 -19.79
CA ASP A 137 -5.26 -4.45 -21.22
C ASP A 137 -4.43 -5.71 -21.45
N PHE A 138 -4.92 -6.63 -22.28
CA PHE A 138 -4.12 -7.77 -22.68
C PHE A 138 -4.52 -8.35 -24.04
N ASN A 139 -3.53 -8.93 -24.72
CA ASN A 139 -3.74 -9.71 -25.93
C ASN A 139 -4.10 -11.14 -25.55
N TRP A 140 -5.33 -11.56 -25.86
CA TRP A 140 -5.82 -12.92 -25.67
C TRP A 140 -5.53 -13.75 -26.91
N LYS A 141 -5.00 -14.97 -26.74
CA LYS A 141 -4.61 -15.86 -27.84
C LYS A 141 -5.76 -16.68 -28.43
N GLY A 142 -6.97 -16.53 -27.90
CA GLY A 142 -8.08 -17.45 -28.16
C GLY A 142 -8.04 -18.66 -27.23
N GLY A 143 -9.20 -19.24 -26.93
CA GLY A 143 -9.33 -20.44 -26.10
C GLY A 143 -10.63 -20.50 -25.32
N LYS A 144 -10.78 -21.47 -24.42
CA LYS A 144 -12.02 -21.66 -23.65
C LYS A 144 -12.31 -20.49 -22.71
N VAL A 145 -13.59 -20.21 -22.48
CA VAL A 145 -14.05 -19.18 -21.54
C VAL A 145 -13.53 -19.39 -20.11
N THR A 146 -13.28 -20.64 -19.71
CA THR A 146 -12.64 -20.96 -18.42
C THR A 146 -11.22 -20.40 -18.32
N ASP A 147 -10.44 -20.54 -19.38
CA ASP A 147 -9.05 -20.08 -19.43
C ASP A 147 -8.99 -18.55 -19.56
N PHE A 148 -9.96 -17.98 -20.29
CA PHE A 148 -10.13 -16.54 -20.37
C PHE A 148 -10.43 -15.93 -19.00
N VAL A 149 -11.35 -16.51 -18.23
CA VAL A 149 -11.67 -16.05 -16.86
C VAL A 149 -10.46 -16.17 -15.94
N ALA A 150 -9.71 -17.26 -16.01
CA ALA A 150 -8.46 -17.40 -15.26
C ALA A 150 -7.43 -16.33 -15.65
N ALA A 151 -7.33 -16.00 -16.94
CA ALA A 151 -6.44 -14.97 -17.44
C ALA A 151 -6.85 -13.56 -16.99
N VAL A 152 -8.16 -13.25 -16.98
CA VAL A 152 -8.70 -12.00 -16.43
C VAL A 152 -8.38 -11.91 -14.94
N ASN A 153 -8.67 -12.94 -14.14
CA ASN A 153 -8.42 -12.90 -12.69
C ASN A 153 -6.94 -12.81 -12.32
N ARG A 154 -6.05 -13.45 -13.10
CA ARG A 154 -4.60 -13.37 -12.87
C ARG A 154 -4.04 -11.97 -13.14
N ARG A 155 -4.62 -11.22 -14.09
CA ARG A 155 -4.13 -9.91 -14.53
C ARG A 155 -4.94 -8.73 -13.97
N GLY A 156 -6.16 -8.97 -13.53
CA GLY A 156 -7.16 -7.95 -13.19
C GLY A 156 -6.85 -7.16 -11.92
N GLY A 157 -6.03 -7.71 -11.01
CA GLY A 157 -5.54 -6.99 -9.83
C GLY A 157 -6.66 -6.37 -9.00
N THR A 158 -6.66 -5.03 -8.90
CA THR A 158 -7.69 -4.22 -8.20
C THR A 158 -8.66 -3.53 -9.17
N THR A 159 -8.70 -3.96 -10.43
CA THR A 159 -9.49 -3.31 -11.50
C THR A 159 -10.77 -4.09 -11.75
N VAL A 160 -10.66 -5.37 -12.14
CA VAL A 160 -11.80 -6.23 -12.49
C VAL A 160 -11.58 -7.68 -12.07
N LYS A 161 -12.68 -8.40 -11.88
CA LYS A 161 -12.71 -9.84 -11.63
C LYS A 161 -13.80 -10.50 -12.47
N ALA A 162 -13.60 -11.75 -12.83
CA ALA A 162 -14.55 -12.54 -13.61
C ALA A 162 -14.85 -13.89 -12.96
N SER A 163 -16.06 -14.41 -13.15
CA SER A 163 -16.47 -15.73 -12.68
C SER A 163 -17.48 -16.39 -13.61
N LEU A 164 -17.53 -17.72 -13.58
CA LEU A 164 -18.53 -18.49 -14.33
C LEU A 164 -19.57 -19.06 -13.35
N ILE A 165 -20.84 -18.78 -13.63
CA ILE A 165 -21.99 -19.26 -12.87
C ILE A 165 -22.64 -20.39 -13.67
N GLY A 166 -22.93 -21.52 -13.03
CA GLY A 166 -23.62 -22.64 -13.69
C GLY A 166 -25.12 -22.35 -13.87
N VAL A 167 -25.63 -22.52 -15.09
CA VAL A 167 -27.06 -22.38 -15.40
C VAL A 167 -27.71 -23.76 -15.57
N SER A 168 -27.03 -24.68 -16.25
CA SER A 168 -27.42 -26.09 -16.39
C SER A 168 -26.18 -26.96 -16.62
N ALA A 169 -26.35 -28.26 -16.89
CA ALA A 169 -25.24 -29.19 -17.13
C ALA A 169 -24.29 -28.73 -18.26
N ASP A 170 -24.83 -28.08 -19.30
CA ASP A 170 -24.08 -27.66 -20.49
C ASP A 170 -24.02 -26.14 -20.70
N LYS A 171 -24.70 -25.35 -19.84
CA LYS A 171 -24.75 -23.90 -19.95
C LYS A 171 -24.21 -23.18 -18.71
N LYS A 172 -23.54 -22.06 -18.94
CA LYS A 172 -22.99 -21.16 -17.92
C LYS A 172 -23.40 -19.71 -18.21
N SER A 173 -23.14 -18.81 -17.28
CA SER A 173 -23.14 -17.35 -17.47
C SER A 173 -21.81 -16.79 -16.96
N LEU A 174 -21.26 -15.82 -17.69
CA LEU A 174 -20.07 -15.10 -17.32
C LEU A 174 -20.45 -13.84 -16.54
N LEU A 175 -19.94 -13.70 -15.32
CA LEU A 175 -20.03 -12.48 -14.52
C LEU A 175 -18.70 -11.74 -14.61
N ILE A 176 -18.74 -10.45 -14.94
CA ILE A 176 -17.60 -9.53 -14.85
C ILE A 176 -17.96 -8.44 -13.85
N GLU A 177 -17.12 -8.24 -12.84
CA GLU A 177 -17.30 -7.25 -11.78
C GLU A 177 -16.13 -6.27 -11.72
N SER A 178 -16.43 -4.98 -11.55
CA SER A 178 -15.47 -3.96 -11.14
C SER A 178 -15.12 -4.16 -9.67
N LEU A 179 -13.85 -3.98 -9.32
CA LEU A 179 -13.38 -3.96 -7.93
C LEU A 179 -13.33 -2.54 -7.35
N LYS A 180 -13.71 -1.53 -8.13
CA LYS A 180 -13.87 -0.15 -7.70
C LYS A 180 -15.33 0.25 -7.69
N THR A 181 -15.75 0.89 -6.61
CA THR A 181 -17.08 1.46 -6.43
C THR A 181 -17.15 2.90 -6.96
N GLY A 182 -18.36 3.45 -7.06
CA GLY A 182 -18.58 4.85 -7.43
C GLY A 182 -18.85 5.06 -8.92
N ASN A 183 -19.64 6.10 -9.22
CA ASN A 183 -20.10 6.43 -10.57
C ASN A 183 -18.94 6.63 -11.56
N GLU A 184 -17.88 7.31 -11.11
CA GLU A 184 -16.67 7.57 -11.90
C GLU A 184 -15.92 6.29 -12.31
N ASN A 185 -16.08 5.22 -11.53
CA ASN A 185 -15.39 3.93 -11.73
C ASN A 185 -16.25 2.91 -12.48
N SER A 186 -17.27 3.37 -13.23
CA SER A 186 -18.09 2.51 -14.06
C SER A 186 -17.26 1.63 -15.02
N LEU A 187 -17.70 0.38 -15.18
CA LEU A 187 -17.04 -0.62 -15.99
C LEU A 187 -17.30 -0.36 -17.48
N LYS A 188 -16.22 -0.11 -18.21
CA LYS A 188 -16.22 0.09 -19.66
C LYS A 188 -15.51 -1.06 -20.36
N PHE A 189 -16.05 -1.49 -21.50
CA PHE A 189 -15.45 -2.48 -22.38
C PHE A 189 -14.96 -1.80 -23.65
N GLU A 190 -13.72 -2.09 -24.05
CA GLU A 190 -13.11 -1.49 -25.25
C GLU A 190 -12.47 -2.58 -26.12
N ASN A 191 -12.10 -2.21 -27.35
CA ASN A 191 -11.48 -3.13 -28.32
C ASN A 191 -12.32 -4.41 -28.52
N ASP A 192 -11.71 -5.59 -28.52
CA ASP A 192 -12.40 -6.86 -28.72
C ASP A 192 -13.21 -7.30 -27.49
N ALA A 193 -12.98 -6.70 -26.31
CA ALA A 193 -13.83 -6.94 -25.15
C ALA A 193 -15.26 -6.46 -25.43
N LEU A 194 -15.44 -5.27 -26.00
CA LEU A 194 -16.76 -4.72 -26.34
C LEU A 194 -17.55 -5.63 -27.29
N LYS A 195 -16.89 -6.14 -28.33
CA LYS A 195 -17.50 -7.06 -29.30
C LYS A 195 -17.90 -8.38 -28.64
N PHE A 196 -17.00 -8.92 -27.82
CA PHE A 196 -17.22 -10.17 -27.11
C PHE A 196 -18.40 -10.07 -26.15
N VAL A 197 -18.45 -9.04 -25.30
CA VAL A 197 -19.52 -8.88 -24.30
C VAL A 197 -20.90 -8.63 -24.93
N LYS A 198 -20.96 -8.01 -26.11
CA LYS A 198 -22.19 -7.94 -26.92
C LYS A 198 -22.63 -9.32 -27.41
N THR A 199 -21.70 -10.15 -27.88
CA THR A 199 -21.99 -11.48 -28.44
C THR A 199 -22.58 -12.44 -27.39
N ILE A 200 -22.16 -12.31 -26.13
CA ILE A 200 -22.65 -13.13 -25.02
C ILE A 200 -23.84 -12.52 -24.27
N ASP A 201 -24.47 -11.47 -24.82
CA ASP A 201 -25.62 -10.79 -24.23
C ASP A 201 -25.37 -10.31 -22.78
N MET A 202 -24.18 -9.76 -22.54
CA MET A 202 -23.86 -9.08 -21.29
C MET A 202 -24.25 -7.60 -21.35
N ILE A 203 -24.18 -7.01 -22.53
CA ILE A 203 -24.56 -5.63 -22.79
C ILE A 203 -25.37 -5.53 -24.08
N SER A 204 -26.24 -4.52 -24.14
CA SER A 204 -27.02 -4.14 -25.31
C SER A 204 -26.64 -2.71 -25.73
N GLU A 205 -26.71 -2.42 -27.02
CA GLU A 205 -26.41 -1.08 -27.52
C GLU A 205 -27.56 -0.13 -27.21
N VAL A 206 -27.26 0.94 -26.47
CA VAL A 206 -28.23 1.98 -26.15
C VAL A 206 -27.82 3.23 -26.89
N LYS A 207 -28.72 3.69 -27.77
CA LYS A 207 -28.55 5.00 -28.41
C LYS A 207 -28.65 6.05 -27.30
N PRO A 208 -27.71 7.01 -27.22
CA PRO A 208 -27.80 8.08 -26.26
C PRO A 208 -29.14 8.80 -26.39
N GLU A 209 -29.75 9.13 -25.25
CA GLU A 209 -30.79 10.15 -25.24
C GLU A 209 -30.19 11.45 -25.76
N THR A 210 -30.59 11.82 -26.97
CA THR A 210 -30.04 12.94 -27.72
C THR A 210 -31.10 14.00 -27.88
N PHE A 211 -30.69 15.25 -27.69
CA PHE A 211 -31.50 16.42 -27.98
C PHE A 211 -31.00 17.03 -29.29
N SER A 212 -31.79 16.93 -30.36
CA SER A 212 -31.48 17.62 -31.61
C SER A 212 -31.68 19.13 -31.45
N PHE A 213 -30.76 19.93 -31.99
CA PHE A 213 -30.86 21.38 -32.05
C PHE A 213 -30.39 21.90 -33.40
N ALA A 214 -30.79 23.13 -33.73
CA ALA A 214 -30.69 23.67 -35.10
C ALA A 214 -31.33 22.71 -36.13
N ASP A 215 -32.56 22.27 -35.89
CA ASP A 215 -33.31 21.37 -36.80
C ASP A 215 -34.09 22.13 -37.90
N SER A 216 -33.93 23.45 -37.98
CA SER A 216 -34.69 24.32 -38.87
C SER A 216 -33.96 25.64 -39.15
N LEU A 217 -34.19 26.21 -40.34
CA LEU A 217 -33.58 27.49 -40.76
C LEU A 217 -33.96 28.68 -39.87
N SER A 218 -35.04 28.59 -39.08
CA SER A 218 -35.44 29.64 -38.13
C SER A 218 -34.62 29.63 -36.84
N LYS A 219 -33.96 28.51 -36.50
CA LYS A 219 -33.13 28.36 -35.30
C LYS A 219 -31.67 28.75 -35.52
N ILE A 220 -31.32 29.14 -36.75
CA ILE A 220 -29.99 29.62 -37.11
C ILE A 220 -29.97 31.14 -37.31
N LYS A 221 -28.87 31.78 -36.93
CA LYS A 221 -28.65 33.23 -37.02
C LYS A 221 -27.45 33.52 -37.91
N ASP A 222 -27.38 34.75 -38.41
CA ASP A 222 -26.20 35.19 -39.14
C ASP A 222 -25.00 35.16 -38.22
N THR A 223 -23.90 34.66 -38.78
CA THR A 223 -22.64 34.61 -38.07
C THR A 223 -22.02 36.01 -38.08
N GLN A 224 -21.67 36.58 -36.92
CA GLN A 224 -21.02 37.90 -36.83
C GLN A 224 -19.52 37.85 -37.17
N THR A 225 -19.13 36.87 -37.97
CA THR A 225 -17.76 36.44 -38.10
C THR A 225 -17.02 37.24 -39.14
N LYS A 226 -15.77 37.59 -38.81
CA LYS A 226 -14.86 38.18 -39.78
C LYS A 226 -14.17 37.06 -40.55
N ASP A 227 -13.96 37.29 -41.84
CA ASP A 227 -13.11 36.42 -42.64
C ASP A 227 -11.71 36.32 -42.06
N ALA A 228 -11.17 35.11 -42.04
CA ALA A 228 -9.76 34.90 -41.74
C ALA A 228 -8.86 35.53 -42.83
N VAL A 229 -9.33 35.55 -44.08
CA VAL A 229 -8.64 36.13 -45.23
C VAL A 229 -9.53 37.20 -45.85
N PHE A 230 -9.25 38.47 -45.54
CA PHE A 230 -10.00 39.59 -46.10
C PHE A 230 -9.52 39.93 -47.52
N GLN A 231 -10.44 39.89 -48.49
CA GLN A 231 -10.22 40.40 -49.84
C GLN A 231 -11.32 41.41 -50.20
N LYS A 232 -10.92 42.62 -50.58
CA LYS A 232 -11.85 43.70 -50.95
C LYS A 232 -12.72 43.24 -52.14
N GLY A 233 -14.04 43.14 -51.93
CA GLY A 233 -14.99 42.70 -52.96
C GLY A 233 -15.40 41.21 -52.88
N MET A 234 -14.85 40.45 -51.93
CA MET A 234 -15.33 39.10 -51.62
C MET A 234 -16.73 39.17 -50.97
N PRO A 235 -17.69 38.29 -51.33
CA PRO A 235 -18.98 38.22 -50.66
C PRO A 235 -18.81 37.95 -49.16
N GLU A 236 -19.54 38.70 -48.32
CA GLU A 236 -19.59 38.46 -46.88
C GLU A 236 -20.25 37.11 -46.58
N ILE A 237 -19.81 36.48 -45.49
CA ILE A 237 -20.39 35.21 -45.04
C ILE A 237 -21.75 35.50 -44.42
N SER A 238 -22.82 34.97 -45.02
CA SER A 238 -24.19 35.08 -44.48
C SER A 238 -24.91 33.74 -44.48
N LYS A 239 -26.08 33.71 -43.82
CA LYS A 239 -26.93 32.52 -43.78
C LYS A 239 -27.88 32.38 -44.98
N ASP A 240 -27.98 33.41 -45.84
CA ASP A 240 -29.08 33.54 -46.81
C ASP A 240 -29.17 32.40 -47.81
N ASN A 241 -28.02 31.80 -48.15
CA ASN A 241 -27.92 30.71 -49.13
C ASN A 241 -27.91 29.32 -48.50
N ILE A 242 -28.13 29.21 -47.19
CA ILE A 242 -28.16 27.92 -46.50
C ILE A 242 -29.50 27.23 -46.75
N THR A 243 -29.41 25.97 -47.17
CA THR A 243 -30.58 25.11 -47.35
C THR A 243 -30.54 23.93 -46.39
N LEU A 244 -31.71 23.43 -46.00
CA LEU A 244 -31.85 22.25 -45.13
C LEU A 244 -32.67 21.18 -45.87
N GLN A 245 -32.09 20.01 -46.11
CA GLN A 245 -32.76 18.85 -46.72
C GLN A 245 -32.39 17.60 -45.92
N GLU A 246 -33.38 16.73 -45.64
CA GLU A 246 -33.16 15.45 -44.95
C GLU A 246 -32.32 15.55 -43.66
N GLU A 247 -32.59 16.58 -42.84
CA GLU A 247 -31.84 16.88 -41.60
C GLU A 247 -30.36 17.23 -41.80
N ALA A 248 -29.94 17.62 -43.01
CA ALA A 248 -28.61 18.12 -43.30
C ALA A 248 -28.62 19.54 -43.90
N PHE A 249 -27.80 20.42 -43.34
CA PHE A 249 -27.53 21.75 -43.86
C PHE A 249 -26.54 21.68 -45.00
N THR A 250 -26.91 22.23 -46.15
CA THR A 250 -25.98 22.61 -47.20
C THR A 250 -25.50 24.02 -46.92
N VAL A 251 -24.19 24.17 -46.75
CA VAL A 251 -23.51 25.44 -46.51
C VAL A 251 -22.65 25.74 -47.74
N PRO A 252 -23.17 26.54 -48.70
CA PRO A 252 -22.45 26.87 -49.93
C PRO A 252 -21.17 27.66 -49.67
N GLN A 253 -20.42 27.93 -50.74
CA GLN A 253 -19.27 28.81 -50.71
C GLN A 253 -19.64 30.15 -50.05
N ARG A 254 -18.76 30.67 -49.20
CA ARG A 254 -18.95 31.98 -48.53
C ARG A 254 -20.27 32.08 -47.76
N SER A 255 -20.69 31.00 -47.13
CA SER A 255 -21.92 30.95 -46.31
C SER A 255 -21.62 30.41 -44.93
N GLY A 256 -22.45 30.76 -43.95
CA GLY A 256 -22.23 30.35 -42.57
C GLY A 256 -23.36 30.77 -41.64
N PHE A 257 -23.44 30.12 -40.49
CA PHE A 257 -24.48 30.38 -39.52
C PHE A 257 -24.01 30.12 -38.09
N GLU A 258 -24.72 30.72 -37.15
CA GLU A 258 -24.58 30.48 -35.72
C GLU A 258 -25.85 29.81 -35.20
N THR A 259 -25.71 28.80 -34.35
CA THR A 259 -26.82 28.19 -33.60
C THR A 259 -26.52 28.16 -32.11
N GLU A 260 -27.53 28.44 -31.30
CA GLU A 260 -27.39 28.38 -29.85
C GLU A 260 -27.33 26.93 -29.37
N ILE A 261 -26.41 26.65 -28.43
CA ILE A 261 -26.37 25.37 -27.73
C ILE A 261 -27.58 25.31 -26.76
N PRO A 262 -28.28 24.18 -26.61
CA PRO A 262 -29.41 24.07 -25.69
C PRO A 262 -29.02 24.38 -24.23
N SER A 263 -29.89 25.04 -23.47
CA SER A 263 -29.63 25.40 -22.07
C SER A 263 -29.29 24.21 -21.17
N GLN A 264 -29.87 23.04 -21.45
CA GLN A 264 -29.61 21.79 -20.73
C GLN A 264 -28.15 21.34 -20.89
N ALA A 265 -27.57 21.55 -22.08
CA ALA A 265 -26.18 21.21 -22.36
C ALA A 265 -25.22 22.33 -21.92
N LYS A 266 -25.61 23.61 -22.06
CA LYS A 266 -24.82 24.77 -21.61
C LYS A 266 -24.48 24.73 -20.11
N ASN A 267 -25.46 24.34 -19.29
CA ASN A 267 -25.33 24.40 -17.82
C ASN A 267 -24.71 23.13 -17.22
N ASN A 268 -24.38 22.13 -18.04
CA ASN A 268 -23.78 20.89 -17.57
C ASN A 268 -22.55 20.53 -18.42
N LYS A 269 -21.37 20.55 -17.79
CA LYS A 269 -20.09 20.24 -18.42
C LYS A 269 -19.98 18.79 -18.90
N ASP A 270 -20.86 17.92 -18.41
CA ASP A 270 -20.91 16.50 -18.77
C ASP A 270 -21.52 16.26 -20.15
N PHE A 271 -22.04 17.29 -20.82
CA PHE A 271 -22.64 17.13 -22.15
C PHE A 271 -21.61 17.23 -23.28
N ALA A 272 -21.91 16.55 -24.39
CA ALA A 272 -21.18 16.64 -25.65
C ALA A 272 -22.13 16.92 -26.82
N ILE A 273 -21.60 17.57 -27.86
CA ILE A 273 -22.29 17.83 -29.13
C ILE A 273 -21.76 16.87 -30.19
N SER A 274 -22.65 16.21 -30.93
CA SER A 274 -22.30 15.40 -32.09
C SER A 274 -23.00 15.84 -33.37
N PHE A 275 -22.26 15.76 -34.48
CA PHE A 275 -22.73 15.97 -35.83
C PHE A 275 -21.76 15.32 -36.82
N SER A 276 -22.19 15.14 -38.07
CA SER A 276 -21.35 14.60 -39.14
C SER A 276 -21.31 15.61 -40.28
N TYR A 277 -20.18 15.69 -40.99
CA TYR A 277 -20.09 16.56 -42.16
C TYR A 277 -19.26 15.96 -43.30
N LYS A 278 -19.44 16.53 -44.48
CA LYS A 278 -18.64 16.26 -45.68
C LYS A 278 -18.39 17.56 -46.43
N SER A 279 -17.20 17.69 -47.00
CA SER A 279 -16.83 18.78 -47.89
C SER A 279 -16.73 18.22 -49.31
N ASP A 280 -17.52 18.79 -50.21
CA ASP A 280 -17.54 18.42 -51.62
C ASP A 280 -16.95 19.56 -52.47
N PRO A 281 -16.10 19.25 -53.47
CA PRO A 281 -15.55 20.27 -54.36
C PRO A 281 -16.67 20.89 -55.21
N ALA A 282 -16.58 22.20 -55.42
CA ALA A 282 -17.53 22.97 -56.20
C ALA A 282 -16.80 23.98 -57.10
N GLN A 283 -17.51 24.54 -58.08
CA GLN A 283 -16.93 25.56 -58.96
C GLN A 283 -16.49 26.78 -58.14
N ASP A 284 -15.32 27.32 -58.46
CA ASP A 284 -14.80 28.49 -57.77
C ASP A 284 -15.56 29.75 -58.16
N ILE A 285 -16.14 30.43 -57.16
CA ILE A 285 -16.92 31.65 -57.38
C ILE A 285 -16.04 32.87 -57.73
N THR A 286 -14.75 32.85 -57.38
CA THR A 286 -13.83 33.97 -57.66
C THR A 286 -13.63 34.18 -59.15
N ASP A 287 -13.66 33.13 -59.96
CA ASP A 287 -13.58 33.21 -61.42
C ASP A 287 -14.72 34.06 -61.99
N GLU A 288 -15.96 33.80 -61.56
CA GLU A 288 -17.13 34.55 -62.01
C GLU A 288 -17.11 36.00 -61.48
N ILE A 289 -16.71 36.19 -60.22
CA ILE A 289 -16.63 37.53 -59.60
C ILE A 289 -15.56 38.38 -60.28
N ASN A 290 -14.40 37.80 -60.61
CA ASN A 290 -13.30 38.47 -61.30
C ASN A 290 -13.66 38.85 -62.75
N GLN A 291 -14.53 38.07 -63.41
CA GLN A 291 -15.04 38.39 -64.74
C GLN A 291 -15.99 39.59 -64.75
N ARG A 292 -16.65 39.91 -63.62
CA ARG A 292 -17.54 41.09 -63.49
C ARG A 292 -16.76 42.43 -63.38
N SER A 293 -15.47 42.48 -63.73
CA SER A 293 -14.59 43.65 -63.56
C SER A 293 -15.03 44.91 -64.36
N SER A 294 -15.52 45.88 -63.58
CA SER A 294 -15.35 47.35 -63.64
C SER A 294 -15.69 48.19 -64.89
N LEU A 295 -16.14 47.66 -66.02
CA LEU A 295 -16.56 48.51 -67.15
C LEU A 295 -18.04 48.26 -67.52
N PRO A 296 -18.88 49.31 -67.58
CA PRO A 296 -20.23 49.16 -68.11
C PRO A 296 -20.15 48.75 -69.58
N SER A 297 -20.96 47.76 -69.97
CA SER A 297 -21.15 47.39 -71.38
C SER A 297 -21.76 48.59 -72.11
N MET A 298 -20.96 49.27 -72.93
CA MET A 298 -21.44 50.39 -73.75
C MET A 298 -22.23 49.85 -74.96
N PRO A 299 -23.37 50.46 -75.31
CA PRO A 299 -24.06 50.15 -76.55
C PRO A 299 -23.15 50.48 -77.75
N GLU A 300 -23.26 49.69 -78.83
CA GLU A 300 -22.53 49.97 -80.07
C GLU A 300 -22.88 51.38 -80.60
N ALA A 301 -21.88 52.07 -81.15
CA ALA A 301 -22.10 53.39 -81.70
C ALA A 301 -23.10 53.32 -82.87
N GLY A 302 -24.21 54.06 -82.76
CA GLY A 302 -25.28 54.06 -83.75
C GLY A 302 -24.78 54.37 -85.15
N LYS A 303 -25.34 53.66 -86.13
CA LYS A 303 -25.04 53.82 -87.56
C LYS A 303 -26.33 54.13 -88.31
N ILE A 304 -26.27 55.15 -89.19
CA ILE A 304 -27.36 55.45 -90.11
C ILE A 304 -26.91 55.21 -91.55
N LEU A 305 -27.85 54.78 -92.39
CA LEU A 305 -27.64 54.62 -93.82
C LEU A 305 -28.59 55.58 -94.54
N TYR A 306 -28.06 56.52 -95.32
CA TYR A 306 -28.88 57.44 -96.12
C TYR A 306 -28.30 57.56 -97.53
N GLY A 307 -29.13 57.31 -98.55
CA GLY A 307 -28.73 57.41 -99.96
C GLY A 307 -27.55 56.52 -100.37
N GLY A 308 -27.29 55.42 -99.65
CA GLY A 308 -26.16 54.52 -99.91
C GLY A 308 -24.87 54.84 -99.16
N ILE A 309 -24.82 55.91 -98.36
CA ILE A 309 -23.66 56.28 -97.53
C ILE A 309 -23.92 55.86 -96.07
N SER A 310 -22.95 55.15 -95.49
CA SER A 310 -22.96 54.71 -94.09
C SER A 310 -22.22 55.72 -93.23
N VAL A 311 -22.93 56.41 -92.35
CA VAL A 311 -22.33 57.26 -91.31
C VAL A 311 -22.45 56.54 -89.97
N SER A 312 -21.30 56.20 -89.39
CA SER A 312 -21.19 55.57 -88.07
C SER A 312 -20.61 56.56 -87.07
N ASN A 313 -21.22 56.66 -85.89
CA ASN A 313 -20.69 57.47 -84.81
C ASN A 313 -19.42 56.81 -84.23
N SER A 314 -18.49 57.60 -83.67
CA SER A 314 -17.35 57.07 -82.94
C SER A 314 -17.81 56.52 -81.58
N LEU A 315 -17.27 55.36 -81.14
CA LEU A 315 -17.50 54.85 -79.79
C LEU A 315 -17.07 55.89 -78.76
N SER A 316 -17.92 56.13 -77.76
CA SER A 316 -17.54 56.91 -76.58
C SER A 316 -16.43 56.17 -75.83
N ASP A 317 -15.28 56.83 -75.65
CA ASP A 317 -14.22 56.39 -74.75
C ASP A 317 -14.49 56.98 -73.35
N PRO A 318 -15.01 56.19 -72.38
CA PRO A 318 -15.14 56.68 -71.04
C PRO A 318 -13.72 56.74 -70.45
N ALA A 319 -13.22 57.94 -70.18
CA ALA A 319 -12.00 58.18 -69.42
C ALA A 319 -12.14 57.78 -67.93
N MET A 320 -12.78 56.65 -67.63
CA MET A 320 -12.81 56.05 -66.30
C MET A 320 -11.60 55.15 -66.13
N LYS A 321 -10.69 55.58 -65.26
CA LYS A 321 -9.57 54.74 -64.82
C LYS A 321 -10.14 53.61 -63.96
N LYS A 322 -9.74 52.36 -64.23
CA LYS A 322 -9.96 51.24 -63.31
C LYS A 322 -9.52 51.66 -61.91
N ASP A 323 -10.27 51.26 -60.87
CA ASP A 323 -9.88 51.49 -59.47
C ASP A 323 -8.42 51.03 -59.32
N PRO A 324 -7.47 51.95 -59.04
CA PRO A 324 -6.05 51.62 -58.99
C PRO A 324 -5.74 50.60 -57.87
N ASP A 325 -6.64 50.44 -56.90
CA ASP A 325 -6.52 49.48 -55.81
C ASP A 325 -7.24 48.13 -56.09
N TRP A 326 -7.83 47.94 -57.28
CA TRP A 326 -8.48 46.68 -57.62
C TRP A 326 -7.47 45.57 -57.95
N LYS A 327 -7.58 44.47 -57.22
CA LYS A 327 -6.86 43.22 -57.50
C LYS A 327 -7.90 42.10 -57.72
N PRO A 328 -7.67 41.18 -58.67
CA PRO A 328 -8.49 39.97 -58.78
C PRO A 328 -8.53 39.23 -57.45
N LEU A 329 -9.71 38.73 -57.09
CA LEU A 329 -9.89 37.85 -55.94
C LEU A 329 -9.17 36.53 -56.17
N GLU A 330 -8.41 36.07 -55.19
CA GLU A 330 -7.75 34.76 -55.22
C GLU A 330 -8.69 33.69 -54.60
N PRO A 331 -8.74 32.47 -55.18
CA PRO A 331 -9.38 31.32 -54.57
C PRO A 331 -9.01 31.11 -53.10
N ILE A 332 -10.01 30.87 -52.26
CA ILE A 332 -9.82 30.52 -50.84
C ILE A 332 -10.23 29.06 -50.65
N SER A 333 -9.33 28.26 -50.11
CA SER A 333 -9.64 26.90 -49.63
C SER A 333 -9.30 26.81 -48.15
N SER A 334 -10.32 26.54 -47.33
CA SER A 334 -10.20 26.39 -45.88
C SER A 334 -10.73 25.01 -45.45
N SER A 335 -10.10 24.40 -44.47
CA SER A 335 -10.62 23.22 -43.75
C SER A 335 -11.17 23.56 -42.36
N HIS A 336 -11.14 24.83 -41.96
CA HIS A 336 -11.55 25.31 -40.65
C HIS A 336 -13.01 25.74 -40.72
N TYR A 337 -13.93 24.86 -40.32
CA TYR A 337 -15.36 25.02 -40.56
C TYR A 337 -16.20 25.20 -39.29
N PHE A 338 -15.73 24.74 -38.14
CA PHE A 338 -16.55 24.60 -36.93
C PHE A 338 -15.91 25.30 -35.75
N PHE A 339 -16.67 26.18 -35.10
CA PHE A 339 -16.19 27.00 -33.99
C PHE A 339 -17.19 27.03 -32.84
N ILE A 340 -16.71 27.08 -31.61
CA ILE A 340 -17.52 27.35 -30.42
C ILE A 340 -17.32 28.81 -30.02
N LYS A 341 -18.42 29.55 -29.83
CA LYS A 341 -18.39 30.91 -29.28
C LYS A 341 -18.70 30.87 -27.79
N ASP A 342 -17.84 31.46 -26.97
CA ASP A 342 -18.04 31.60 -25.52
C ASP A 342 -18.88 32.83 -25.15
N SER A 343 -19.23 32.95 -23.86
CA SER A 343 -20.01 34.09 -23.32
C SER A 343 -19.33 35.46 -23.45
N SER A 344 -18.02 35.50 -23.69
CA SER A 344 -17.29 36.73 -23.99
C SER A 344 -17.36 37.13 -25.46
N GLY A 345 -17.96 36.27 -26.30
CA GLY A 345 -18.04 36.42 -27.76
C GLY A 345 -16.79 35.95 -28.49
N ARG A 346 -15.85 35.27 -27.81
CA ARG A 346 -14.63 34.74 -28.44
C ARG A 346 -14.93 33.39 -29.08
N GLU A 347 -14.39 33.22 -30.27
CA GLU A 347 -14.56 32.01 -31.08
C GLU A 347 -13.32 31.12 -30.99
N THR A 348 -13.54 29.86 -30.67
CA THR A 348 -12.49 28.84 -30.60
C THR A 348 -12.79 27.75 -31.61
N GLU A 349 -11.82 27.41 -32.44
CA GLU A 349 -11.98 26.33 -33.42
C GLU A 349 -12.05 24.95 -32.75
N ILE A 350 -12.96 24.10 -33.26
CA ILE A 350 -13.09 22.72 -32.80
C ILE A 350 -11.89 21.89 -33.27
N GLN A 351 -11.21 21.25 -32.32
CA GLN A 351 -9.95 20.55 -32.56
C GLN A 351 -10.09 19.31 -33.46
N PRO A 352 -9.18 19.06 -34.42
CA PRO A 352 -9.20 17.89 -35.31
C PRO A 352 -9.25 16.52 -34.62
N ALA A 353 -8.82 16.40 -33.36
CA ALA A 353 -8.90 15.16 -32.59
C ALA A 353 -10.35 14.67 -32.35
N SER A 354 -11.32 15.58 -32.44
CA SER A 354 -12.76 15.27 -32.36
C SER A 354 -13.33 14.64 -33.63
N PHE A 355 -12.55 14.55 -34.71
CA PHE A 355 -13.01 14.19 -36.05
C PHE A 355 -12.63 12.74 -36.36
N LYS A 356 -13.62 11.90 -36.65
CA LYS A 356 -13.44 10.48 -37.00
C LYS A 356 -14.07 10.21 -38.35
N GLN A 357 -13.27 9.76 -39.31
CA GLN A 357 -13.77 9.38 -40.62
C GLN A 357 -14.60 8.11 -40.53
N ASN A 358 -15.80 8.14 -41.08
CA ASN A 358 -16.70 7.00 -41.14
C ASN A 358 -16.59 6.35 -42.53
N GLU A 359 -15.97 5.17 -42.60
CA GLU A 359 -15.70 4.48 -43.87
C GLU A 359 -16.98 4.00 -44.57
N GLU A 360 -18.09 3.78 -43.84
CA GLU A 360 -19.36 3.33 -44.42
C GLU A 360 -20.15 4.48 -45.07
N THR A 361 -20.12 5.67 -44.47
CA THR A 361 -20.97 6.80 -44.89
C THR A 361 -20.22 7.87 -45.69
N SER A 362 -18.89 7.79 -45.79
CA SER A 362 -18.03 8.83 -46.38
C SER A 362 -18.20 10.23 -45.74
N MET A 363 -18.73 10.28 -44.52
CA MET A 363 -18.84 11.47 -43.68
C MET A 363 -17.74 11.46 -42.61
N THR A 364 -17.46 12.63 -42.05
CA THR A 364 -16.61 12.77 -40.85
C THR A 364 -17.50 13.04 -39.65
N ASP A 365 -17.49 12.13 -38.68
CA ASP A 365 -18.20 12.27 -37.41
C ASP A 365 -17.40 13.16 -36.46
N VAL A 366 -18.06 14.15 -35.86
CA VAL A 366 -17.46 15.13 -34.95
C VAL A 366 -18.15 15.03 -33.60
N THR A 367 -17.37 14.82 -32.54
CA THR A 367 -17.86 14.86 -31.15
C THR A 367 -17.08 15.90 -30.34
N VAL A 368 -17.79 16.87 -29.79
CA VAL A 368 -17.23 18.01 -29.04
C VAL A 368 -17.67 17.91 -27.58
N ASN A 369 -16.75 17.65 -26.66
CA ASN A 369 -17.06 17.66 -25.23
C ASN A 369 -17.14 19.10 -24.73
N LEU A 370 -18.22 19.47 -24.04
CA LEU A 370 -18.38 20.82 -23.52
C LEU A 370 -17.45 21.11 -22.33
N SER A 371 -16.89 20.08 -21.69
CA SER A 371 -15.80 20.20 -20.71
C SER A 371 -14.57 20.94 -21.27
N ASP A 372 -14.30 20.80 -22.57
CA ASP A 372 -13.12 21.36 -23.22
C ASP A 372 -13.32 22.85 -23.60
N TYR A 373 -14.57 23.32 -23.58
CA TYR A 373 -14.97 24.69 -23.95
C TYR A 373 -15.80 25.31 -22.82
N PRO A 374 -15.16 25.80 -21.74
CA PRO A 374 -15.86 26.48 -20.66
C PRO A 374 -16.63 27.69 -21.19
N ASP A 375 -17.85 27.88 -20.68
CA ASP A 375 -18.75 28.98 -21.06
C ASP A 375 -19.21 28.98 -22.53
N ALA A 376 -19.24 27.80 -23.18
CA ALA A 376 -19.75 27.63 -24.55
C ALA A 376 -21.22 28.06 -24.68
N GLU A 377 -21.50 29.02 -25.58
CA GLU A 377 -22.85 29.54 -25.82
C GLU A 377 -23.47 29.11 -27.16
N SER A 378 -22.67 29.07 -28.22
CA SER A 378 -23.16 28.77 -29.56
C SER A 378 -22.13 28.03 -30.39
N LEU A 379 -22.63 27.27 -31.36
CA LEU A 379 -21.85 26.59 -32.39
C LEU A 379 -21.97 27.38 -33.69
N ILE A 380 -20.83 27.64 -34.31
CA ILE A 380 -20.71 28.35 -35.57
C ILE A 380 -20.24 27.38 -36.64
N VAL A 381 -20.95 27.35 -37.76
CA VAL A 381 -20.52 26.70 -39.00
C VAL A 381 -20.17 27.79 -40.00
N ARG A 382 -18.94 27.76 -40.51
CA ARG A 382 -18.41 28.77 -41.43
C ARG A 382 -17.73 28.14 -42.62
N ASN A 383 -18.27 28.34 -43.81
CA ASN A 383 -17.60 27.99 -45.06
C ASN A 383 -16.95 29.22 -45.67
N SER A 384 -15.70 29.49 -45.32
CA SER A 384 -14.92 30.59 -45.91
C SER A 384 -14.40 30.28 -47.31
N SER A 385 -14.51 29.03 -47.77
CA SER A 385 -13.97 28.57 -49.05
C SER A 385 -14.77 29.09 -50.23
N THR A 386 -14.10 29.28 -51.36
CA THR A 386 -14.69 29.71 -52.64
C THR A 386 -14.89 28.56 -53.61
N ASN A 387 -14.37 27.36 -53.30
CA ASN A 387 -14.32 26.19 -54.19
C ASN A 387 -14.89 24.91 -53.58
N SER A 388 -15.63 25.00 -52.47
CA SER A 388 -16.21 23.82 -51.82
C SER A 388 -17.55 24.13 -51.17
N VAL A 389 -18.44 23.15 -51.16
CA VAL A 389 -19.71 23.16 -50.42
C VAL A 389 -19.57 22.19 -49.25
N ILE A 390 -20.14 22.54 -48.10
CA ILE A 390 -20.15 21.68 -46.92
C ILE A 390 -21.56 21.18 -46.69
N THR A 391 -21.71 19.89 -46.47
CA THR A 391 -22.95 19.28 -45.96
C THR A 391 -22.74 18.90 -44.51
N VAL A 392 -23.58 19.39 -43.61
CA VAL A 392 -23.49 19.16 -42.15
C VAL A 392 -24.80 18.59 -41.64
N SER A 393 -24.78 17.48 -40.91
CA SER A 393 -26.00 16.93 -40.30
C SER A 393 -26.55 17.87 -39.22
N SER A 394 -27.78 17.61 -38.80
CA SER A 394 -28.35 18.20 -37.58
C SER A 394 -27.44 17.94 -36.37
N PHE A 395 -27.42 18.91 -35.45
CA PHE A 395 -26.61 18.83 -34.25
C PHE A 395 -27.37 18.13 -33.14
N LYS A 396 -26.69 17.26 -32.40
CA LYS A 396 -27.27 16.53 -31.26
C LYS A 396 -26.45 16.83 -30.02
N ALA A 397 -27.12 17.09 -28.91
CA ALA A 397 -26.49 17.18 -27.60
C ALA A 397 -26.87 15.95 -26.76
N PHE A 398 -25.92 15.37 -26.04
CA PHE A 398 -26.15 14.24 -25.13
C PHE A 398 -25.27 14.33 -23.90
N ASP A 399 -25.70 13.69 -22.81
CA ASP A 399 -24.91 13.54 -21.58
C ASP A 399 -23.83 12.47 -21.78
N ALA A 400 -22.56 12.89 -21.86
CA ALA A 400 -21.42 12.03 -22.09
C ALA A 400 -21.14 11.08 -20.91
N THR A 401 -21.60 11.41 -19.69
CA THR A 401 -21.44 10.53 -18.51
C THR A 401 -22.44 9.38 -18.50
N LYS A 402 -23.63 9.59 -19.06
CA LYS A 402 -24.67 8.56 -19.21
C LYS A 402 -24.54 7.75 -20.49
N ASN A 403 -23.83 8.27 -21.48
CA ASN A 403 -23.62 7.59 -22.75
C ASN A 403 -22.44 6.59 -22.67
N LYS A 404 -22.64 5.46 -21.98
CA LYS A 404 -21.70 4.32 -22.03
C LYS A 404 -21.65 3.67 -23.43
N GLY A 405 -22.54 4.06 -24.37
CA GLY A 405 -22.74 3.42 -25.68
C GLY A 405 -23.40 2.04 -25.60
N PHE A 406 -23.66 1.58 -24.37
CA PHE A 406 -24.31 0.32 -24.07
C PHE A 406 -25.00 0.39 -22.71
N ALA A 407 -26.02 -0.44 -22.50
CA ALA A 407 -26.56 -0.75 -21.18
C ALA A 407 -26.32 -2.23 -20.86
N PRO A 408 -26.08 -2.59 -19.60
CA PRO A 408 -26.00 -3.99 -19.21
C PRO A 408 -27.32 -4.71 -19.47
N SER A 409 -27.28 -5.84 -20.18
CA SER A 409 -28.48 -6.67 -20.42
C SER A 409 -28.98 -7.31 -19.13
N HIS A 410 -28.05 -7.70 -18.24
CA HIS A 410 -28.33 -8.35 -16.96
C HIS A 410 -27.42 -7.79 -15.85
N ALA A 411 -27.66 -6.56 -15.42
CA ALA A 411 -26.93 -5.97 -14.29
C ALA A 411 -27.36 -6.60 -12.96
N ILE A 412 -26.38 -7.05 -12.17
CA ILE A 412 -26.60 -7.42 -10.76
C ILE A 412 -26.56 -6.16 -9.91
N THR A 413 -25.56 -5.32 -10.12
CA THR A 413 -25.43 -4.00 -9.51
C THR A 413 -24.81 -3.05 -10.51
N GLU A 414 -25.15 -1.77 -10.38
CA GLU A 414 -24.53 -0.70 -11.14
C GLU A 414 -23.65 0.16 -10.23
N ALA A 415 -22.59 0.72 -10.80
CA ALA A 415 -21.68 1.61 -10.13
C ALA A 415 -22.43 2.85 -9.63
N GLY A 416 -22.25 3.18 -8.36
CA GLY A 416 -22.95 4.27 -7.71
C GLY A 416 -22.13 4.82 -6.54
N ASP A 417 -22.20 6.12 -6.33
CA ASP A 417 -21.51 6.75 -5.19
C ASP A 417 -22.22 6.44 -3.86
N ALA A 418 -21.42 6.39 -2.80
CA ALA A 418 -21.91 6.42 -1.44
C ALA A 418 -22.57 7.78 -1.17
N VAL A 419 -23.63 7.76 -0.37
CA VAL A 419 -24.35 8.94 0.11
C VAL A 419 -24.42 8.83 1.63
N ILE A 420 -23.82 9.81 2.30
CA ILE A 420 -23.84 9.92 3.76
C ILE A 420 -24.41 11.27 4.16
N LYS A 421 -24.88 11.35 5.40
CA LYS A 421 -25.29 12.61 6.03
C LYS A 421 -24.58 12.79 7.35
N TYR A 422 -23.78 13.86 7.44
CA TYR A 422 -23.02 14.23 8.63
C TYR A 422 -23.42 15.65 9.05
N GLU A 423 -23.79 15.85 10.32
CA GLU A 423 -24.26 17.14 10.86
C GLU A 423 -25.34 17.84 10.00
N GLY A 424 -26.20 17.04 9.35
CA GLY A 424 -27.27 17.56 8.50
C GLY A 424 -26.89 17.77 7.03
N ILE A 425 -25.60 17.69 6.68
CA ILE A 425 -25.07 17.91 5.34
C ILE A 425 -24.97 16.57 4.59
N THR A 426 -25.59 16.50 3.41
CA THR A 426 -25.49 15.32 2.53
C THR A 426 -24.25 15.43 1.66
N MET A 427 -23.47 14.35 1.63
CA MET A 427 -22.19 14.27 0.91
C MET A 427 -22.14 12.99 0.10
N THR A 428 -21.42 13.01 -1.02
CA THR A 428 -21.22 11.84 -1.89
C THR A 428 -19.75 11.48 -2.04
N ARG A 429 -19.43 10.20 -2.10
CA ARG A 429 -18.07 9.67 -2.30
C ARG A 429 -18.09 8.44 -3.20
N SER A 430 -17.05 8.24 -4.00
CA SER A 430 -16.94 7.06 -4.86
C SER A 430 -16.53 5.79 -4.10
N SER A 431 -16.00 5.92 -2.88
CA SER A 431 -15.53 4.83 -2.02
C SER A 431 -16.42 4.62 -0.80
N ASN A 432 -16.39 3.40 -0.27
CA ASN A 432 -16.96 3.05 1.04
C ASN A 432 -15.99 3.30 2.21
N ASP A 433 -14.71 3.46 1.91
CA ASP A 433 -13.70 3.91 2.87
C ASP A 433 -13.53 5.42 2.69
N ILE A 434 -13.92 6.20 3.71
CA ILE A 434 -14.01 7.66 3.65
C ILE A 434 -13.19 8.27 4.80
N ASP A 435 -12.10 8.96 4.47
CA ASP A 435 -11.12 9.51 5.43
C ASP A 435 -11.08 11.06 5.45
N ASP A 436 -11.91 11.72 4.65
CA ASP A 436 -11.84 13.17 4.40
C ASP A 436 -13.00 13.96 5.04
N VAL A 437 -13.90 13.29 5.76
CA VAL A 437 -15.09 13.92 6.36
C VAL A 437 -14.81 14.42 7.78
N ILE A 438 -14.11 13.62 8.59
CA ILE A 438 -13.80 13.96 9.98
C ILE A 438 -12.28 13.79 10.17
N PRO A 439 -11.56 14.81 10.69
CA PRO A 439 -10.12 14.73 10.84
C PRO A 439 -9.67 13.50 11.64
N HIS A 440 -8.67 12.80 11.11
CA HIS A 440 -8.08 11.59 11.71
C HIS A 440 -9.05 10.42 11.92
N ILE A 441 -10.18 10.39 11.19
CA ILE A 441 -11.15 9.30 11.28
C ILE A 441 -11.41 8.75 9.89
N THR A 442 -11.40 7.43 9.76
CA THR A 442 -11.83 6.71 8.55
C THR A 442 -13.16 6.01 8.82
N LEU A 443 -14.14 6.27 7.97
CA LEU A 443 -15.45 5.65 7.99
C LEU A 443 -15.45 4.48 7.00
N HIS A 444 -15.97 3.33 7.41
CA HIS A 444 -16.09 2.14 6.58
C HIS A 444 -17.57 1.79 6.41
N LEU A 445 -18.12 2.10 5.25
CA LEU A 445 -19.53 1.88 4.93
C LEU A 445 -19.76 0.45 4.44
N HIS A 446 -20.73 -0.24 5.03
CA HIS A 446 -21.05 -1.62 4.69
C HIS A 446 -22.47 -1.75 4.13
N ASP A 447 -23.43 -1.09 4.77
CA ASP A 447 -24.85 -1.10 4.36
C ASP A 447 -25.54 0.22 4.74
N THR A 448 -26.79 0.37 4.31
CA THR A 448 -27.66 1.50 4.65
C THR A 448 -28.10 1.42 6.11
N SER A 449 -28.07 2.55 6.80
CA SER A 449 -28.55 2.64 8.19
C SER A 449 -30.03 2.98 8.25
N GLU A 450 -30.84 2.21 8.99
CA GLU A 450 -32.27 2.52 9.21
C GLU A 450 -32.50 3.72 10.16
N LYS A 451 -31.56 3.91 11.08
CA LYS A 451 -31.57 4.98 12.10
C LYS A 451 -30.22 5.66 12.09
N THR A 452 -30.18 6.89 12.59
CA THR A 452 -28.93 7.64 12.75
C THR A 452 -27.93 6.87 13.61
N VAL A 453 -26.78 6.55 13.01
CA VAL A 453 -25.69 5.82 13.67
C VAL A 453 -24.95 6.79 14.58
N THR A 454 -24.80 6.42 15.85
CA THR A 454 -23.95 7.14 16.79
C THR A 454 -22.63 6.41 16.92
N VAL A 455 -21.54 7.10 16.62
CA VAL A 455 -20.18 6.60 16.78
C VAL A 455 -19.57 7.27 18.01
N LYS A 456 -18.91 6.50 18.86
CA LYS A 456 -18.13 7.00 19.99
C LYS A 456 -16.67 6.66 19.84
N ILE A 457 -15.82 7.57 20.29
CA ILE A 457 -14.37 7.45 20.32
C ILE A 457 -13.94 7.64 21.76
N ASP A 458 -13.54 6.54 22.38
CA ASP A 458 -13.10 6.48 23.76
C ASP A 458 -11.60 6.13 23.81
N PRO A 459 -10.89 6.46 24.91
CA PRO A 459 -9.54 5.97 25.12
C PRO A 459 -9.52 4.44 25.25
N ASP A 460 -8.56 3.79 24.60
CA ASP A 460 -8.34 2.35 24.77
C ASP A 460 -7.49 2.07 26.02
N THR A 461 -8.17 2.04 27.18
CA THR A 461 -7.53 1.82 28.48
C THR A 461 -7.02 0.40 28.66
N GLU A 462 -7.62 -0.58 27.99
CA GLU A 462 -7.22 -2.00 28.08
C GLU A 462 -5.85 -2.21 27.41
N SER A 463 -5.64 -1.68 26.21
CA SER A 463 -4.33 -1.72 25.56
C SER A 463 -3.23 -1.09 26.44
N ALA A 464 -3.54 0.02 27.12
CA ALA A 464 -2.61 0.67 28.03
C ALA A 464 -2.33 -0.18 29.29
N LYS A 465 -3.38 -0.77 29.87
CA LYS A 465 -3.27 -1.68 31.03
C LYS A 465 -2.39 -2.88 30.71
N ASP A 466 -2.66 -3.56 29.60
CA ASP A 466 -1.91 -4.75 29.18
C ASP A 466 -0.42 -4.44 28.98
N ALA A 467 -0.11 -3.31 28.36
CA ALA A 467 1.27 -2.88 28.18
C ALA A 467 1.98 -2.61 29.51
N LEU A 468 1.28 -2.01 30.49
CA LEU A 468 1.81 -1.77 31.83
C LEU A 468 2.03 -3.07 32.61
N ILE A 469 1.09 -4.01 32.53
CA ILE A 469 1.23 -5.34 33.16
C ILE A 469 2.41 -6.10 32.54
N ASN A 470 2.53 -6.09 31.21
CA ASN A 470 3.64 -6.71 30.50
C ASN A 470 5.00 -6.11 30.89
N PHE A 471 5.06 -4.77 31.01
CA PHE A 471 6.23 -4.07 31.53
C PHE A 471 6.59 -4.54 32.95
N VAL A 472 5.62 -4.60 33.86
CA VAL A 472 5.83 -5.07 35.24
C VAL A 472 6.31 -6.52 35.27
N GLY A 473 5.71 -7.38 34.45
CA GLY A 473 6.13 -8.78 34.31
C GLY A 473 7.59 -8.91 33.86
N ASN A 474 7.97 -8.21 32.78
CA ASN A 474 9.35 -8.22 32.26
C ASN A 474 10.35 -7.61 33.26
N TYR A 475 9.93 -6.58 33.99
CA TYR A 475 10.75 -5.96 35.04
C TYR A 475 11.02 -6.98 36.15
N ASN A 476 9.97 -7.62 36.64
CA ASN A 476 10.06 -8.62 37.70
C ASN A 476 10.93 -9.81 37.31
N GLN A 477 10.78 -10.32 36.08
CA GLN A 477 11.63 -11.40 35.57
C GLN A 477 13.11 -10.98 35.51
N THR A 478 13.41 -9.74 35.11
CA THR A 478 14.78 -9.22 35.06
C THR A 478 15.37 -9.09 36.46
N ILE A 479 14.63 -8.52 37.41
CA ILE A 479 15.07 -8.39 38.80
C ILE A 479 15.22 -9.77 39.47
N ALA A 480 14.33 -10.72 39.16
CA ALA A 480 14.41 -12.08 39.66
C ALA A 480 15.69 -12.78 39.17
N GLU A 481 16.01 -12.63 37.88
CA GLU A 481 17.25 -13.16 37.31
C GLU A 481 18.49 -12.60 38.02
N MET A 482 18.56 -11.28 38.19
CA MET A 482 19.64 -10.65 38.93
C MET A 482 19.74 -11.15 40.37
N ASN A 483 18.61 -11.33 41.05
CA ASN A 483 18.56 -11.84 42.42
C ASN A 483 19.10 -13.26 42.49
N ILE A 484 18.63 -14.16 41.63
CA ILE A 484 19.06 -15.56 41.57
C ILE A 484 20.58 -15.62 41.39
N LEU A 485 21.14 -14.82 40.48
CA LEU A 485 22.57 -14.85 40.22
C LEU A 485 23.42 -14.20 41.32
N SER A 486 22.88 -13.19 42.03
CA SER A 486 23.63 -12.38 43.00
C SER A 486 23.49 -12.83 44.46
N SER A 487 22.56 -13.73 44.79
CA SER A 487 22.28 -14.15 46.16
C SER A 487 22.10 -15.67 46.26
N ASP A 488 22.50 -16.23 47.40
CA ASP A 488 22.46 -17.65 47.77
C ASP A 488 21.14 -18.08 48.44
N LYS A 489 20.16 -17.18 48.53
CA LYS A 489 18.88 -17.42 49.21
C LYS A 489 17.93 -18.23 48.33
N SER A 490 17.70 -19.50 48.66
CA SER A 490 16.80 -20.38 47.89
C SER A 490 15.36 -19.87 47.84
N GLU A 491 14.95 -19.05 48.81
CA GLU A 491 13.62 -18.44 48.85
C GLU A 491 13.35 -17.52 47.65
N ILE A 492 14.39 -17.03 46.96
CA ILE A 492 14.22 -16.25 45.72
C ILE A 492 13.43 -17.06 44.68
N ILE A 493 13.68 -18.36 44.60
CA ILE A 493 13.11 -19.24 43.56
C ILE A 493 11.72 -19.72 43.97
N SER A 494 11.52 -20.02 45.26
CA SER A 494 10.23 -20.48 45.76
C SER A 494 9.13 -19.41 45.72
N GLU A 495 9.50 -18.14 45.63
CA GLU A 495 8.58 -17.00 45.48
C GLU A 495 8.15 -16.76 44.02
N LEU A 496 8.76 -17.45 43.05
CA LEU A 496 8.47 -17.29 41.61
C LEU A 496 7.45 -18.33 41.17
N ASP A 497 6.18 -18.11 41.53
CA ASP A 497 5.06 -19.02 41.25
C ASP A 497 4.81 -19.26 39.75
N TYR A 498 5.35 -18.40 38.87
CA TYR A 498 5.24 -18.52 37.42
C TYR A 498 6.24 -19.50 36.80
N LEU A 499 7.24 -19.99 37.55
CA LEU A 499 8.21 -20.96 37.05
C LEU A 499 7.69 -22.39 37.20
N THR A 500 7.85 -23.18 36.15
CA THR A 500 7.64 -24.64 36.20
C THR A 500 8.70 -25.31 37.08
N SER A 501 8.44 -26.54 37.56
CA SER A 501 9.40 -27.30 38.38
C SER A 501 10.77 -27.42 37.71
N ASP A 502 10.80 -27.67 36.40
CA ASP A 502 12.04 -27.78 35.63
C ASP A 502 12.80 -26.45 35.56
N GLU A 503 12.09 -25.33 35.45
CA GLU A 503 12.69 -23.99 35.46
C GLU A 503 13.21 -23.61 36.85
N GLN A 504 12.53 -24.02 37.91
CA GLN A 504 13.01 -23.84 39.28
C GLN A 504 14.30 -24.63 39.51
N ASP A 505 14.41 -25.85 39.00
CA ASP A 505 15.63 -26.65 39.15
C ASP A 505 16.80 -26.05 38.37
N LYS A 506 16.57 -25.60 37.12
CA LYS A 506 17.55 -24.81 36.37
C LYS A 506 17.94 -23.53 37.11
N ALA A 507 16.99 -22.87 37.77
CA ALA A 507 17.26 -21.68 38.56
C ALA A 507 18.12 -21.97 39.79
N LYS A 508 17.98 -23.14 40.42
CA LYS A 508 18.81 -23.56 41.56
C LYS A 508 20.27 -23.80 41.13
N GLU A 509 20.49 -24.34 39.95
CA GLU A 509 21.85 -24.58 39.42
C GLU A 509 22.69 -23.29 39.26
N ARG A 510 22.01 -22.15 39.05
CA ARG A 510 22.63 -20.83 38.87
C ARG A 510 22.54 -19.92 40.09
N LEU A 511 21.94 -20.40 41.18
CA LEU A 511 21.76 -19.63 42.41
C LEU A 511 23.12 -19.21 42.99
N GLY A 512 23.29 -17.91 43.25
CA GLY A 512 24.52 -17.34 43.80
C GLY A 512 25.75 -17.40 42.88
N MET A 513 25.59 -17.74 41.59
CA MET A 513 26.71 -17.89 40.64
C MET A 513 27.63 -16.66 40.55
N PHE A 514 27.09 -15.47 40.80
CA PHE A 514 27.75 -14.16 40.76
C PHE A 514 27.65 -13.39 42.08
N GLN A 515 27.59 -14.07 43.24
CA GLN A 515 27.46 -13.44 44.56
C GLN A 515 28.54 -12.37 44.87
N GLY A 516 29.74 -12.51 44.28
CA GLY A 516 30.83 -11.55 44.42
C GLY A 516 30.87 -10.44 43.35
N ASP A 517 30.00 -10.47 42.35
CA ASP A 517 29.99 -9.48 41.27
C ASP A 517 28.97 -8.35 41.56
N PHE A 518 29.50 -7.18 41.93
CA PHE A 518 28.68 -6.00 42.21
C PHE A 518 27.98 -5.40 40.98
N THR A 519 28.31 -5.86 39.77
CA THR A 519 27.71 -5.34 38.52
C THR A 519 26.20 -5.52 38.54
N LEU A 520 25.72 -6.74 38.83
CA LEU A 520 24.29 -7.07 38.87
C LEU A 520 23.57 -6.31 39.99
N THR A 521 24.17 -6.22 41.17
CA THR A 521 23.61 -5.48 42.30
C THR A 521 23.50 -3.98 42.00
N ASN A 522 24.52 -3.37 41.41
CA ASN A 522 24.50 -1.95 41.02
C ASN A 522 23.49 -1.67 39.89
N GLY A 523 23.36 -2.60 38.94
CA GLY A 523 22.34 -2.55 37.89
C GLY A 523 20.93 -2.57 38.47
N LYS A 524 20.67 -3.56 39.33
CA LYS A 524 19.43 -3.69 40.09
C LYS A 524 19.09 -2.41 40.85
N SER A 525 20.01 -1.89 41.66
CA SER A 525 19.78 -0.66 42.43
C SER A 525 19.51 0.56 41.54
N SER A 526 20.10 0.61 40.34
CA SER A 526 19.82 1.68 39.38
C SER A 526 18.41 1.58 38.81
N LEU A 527 17.97 0.38 38.41
CA LEU A 527 16.59 0.14 37.96
C LEU A 527 15.58 0.47 39.05
N GLN A 528 15.83 0.01 40.29
CA GLN A 528 14.96 0.29 41.44
C GLN A 528 14.86 1.79 41.75
N ARG A 529 15.98 2.52 41.69
CA ARG A 529 15.99 3.97 41.90
C ARG A 529 15.14 4.69 40.86
N ILE A 530 15.22 4.28 39.60
CA ILE A 530 14.40 4.83 38.50
C ILE A 530 12.91 4.57 38.83
N ILE A 531 12.52 3.33 39.12
CA ILE A 531 11.14 2.98 39.49
C ILE A 531 10.60 3.76 40.70
N SER A 532 11.43 4.00 41.72
CA SER A 532 11.01 4.72 42.93
C SER A 532 11.10 6.25 42.82
N SER A 533 11.63 6.77 41.71
CA SER A 533 11.79 8.22 41.52
C SER A 533 10.46 8.91 41.20
N GLY A 534 10.38 10.19 41.54
CA GLY A 534 9.28 11.06 41.12
C GLY A 534 9.53 11.65 39.74
N TYR A 535 8.54 11.58 38.86
CA TYR A 535 8.57 12.07 37.49
C TYR A 535 7.56 13.19 37.32
N ARG A 536 8.05 14.43 37.28
CA ARG A 536 7.21 15.61 37.16
C ARG A 536 7.35 16.20 35.76
N TYR A 537 6.28 16.08 34.95
CA TYR A 537 6.24 16.63 33.59
C TYR A 537 5.82 18.11 33.55
N SER A 538 5.13 18.61 34.58
CA SER A 538 4.69 20.01 34.68
C SER A 538 4.60 20.45 36.16
N THR A 539 4.46 21.76 36.41
CA THR A 539 4.28 22.30 37.77
C THR A 539 3.01 21.79 38.45
N ASP A 540 1.98 21.46 37.67
CA ASP A 540 0.64 21.07 38.14
C ASP A 540 0.39 19.56 38.12
N ALA A 541 1.40 18.77 37.74
CA ALA A 541 1.32 17.32 37.64
C ALA A 541 0.88 16.68 38.97
N GLN A 542 -0.27 16.00 38.96
CA GLN A 542 -0.82 15.32 40.13
C GLN A 542 -0.23 13.92 40.29
N ILE A 543 0.02 13.25 39.17
CA ILE A 543 0.68 11.95 39.11
C ILE A 543 2.17 12.15 38.85
N THR A 544 2.98 11.75 39.83
CA THR A 544 4.44 11.81 39.76
C THR A 544 5.11 10.49 40.18
N LEU A 545 4.38 9.54 40.76
CA LEU A 545 4.92 8.27 41.25
C LEU A 545 4.13 7.10 40.67
N LEU A 546 4.83 6.00 40.34
CA LEU A 546 4.18 4.75 39.92
C LEU A 546 3.18 4.22 40.97
N SER A 547 3.47 4.43 42.25
CA SER A 547 2.57 4.00 43.35
C SER A 547 1.22 4.74 43.34
N GLN A 548 1.15 5.94 42.77
CA GLN A 548 -0.11 6.67 42.60
C GLN A 548 -1.02 6.02 41.56
N ILE A 549 -0.45 5.29 40.58
CA ILE A 549 -1.21 4.56 39.55
C ILE A 549 -1.43 3.08 39.90
N GLY A 550 -1.10 2.66 41.12
CA GLY A 550 -1.27 1.28 41.56
C GLY A 550 -0.09 0.34 41.25
N ILE A 551 1.04 0.86 40.73
CA ILE A 551 2.25 0.07 40.49
C ILE A 551 3.28 0.38 41.57
N SER A 552 3.56 -0.56 42.47
CA SER A 552 4.57 -0.32 43.51
C SER A 552 5.15 -1.64 44.04
N THR A 553 6.20 -1.56 44.85
CA THR A 553 6.75 -2.74 45.53
C THR A 553 5.89 -3.23 46.71
N ASN A 554 4.71 -2.62 46.93
CA ASN A 554 3.76 -2.94 48.00
C ASN A 554 2.32 -2.54 47.59
N ALA A 555 1.91 -2.90 46.37
CA ALA A 555 0.66 -2.39 45.80
C ALA A 555 -0.58 -3.05 46.42
N SER A 556 -0.46 -4.26 46.97
CA SER A 556 -1.59 -4.94 47.62
C SER A 556 -1.86 -4.38 49.02
N THR A 557 -2.73 -3.37 49.12
CA THR A 557 -3.32 -2.88 50.37
C THR A 557 -4.26 -3.91 51.00
N GLY A 558 -3.66 -4.89 51.67
CA GLY A 558 -4.37 -5.88 52.48
C GLY A 558 -3.55 -6.19 53.73
N ASN A 559 -3.95 -5.58 54.84
CA ASN A 559 -3.37 -5.75 56.18
C ASN A 559 -3.10 -7.22 56.53
N ARG A 560 -1.86 -7.73 56.33
CA ARG A 560 -1.29 -8.96 56.92
C ARG A 560 0.16 -9.19 56.47
N GLY A 561 1.10 -9.07 57.41
CA GLY A 561 2.37 -9.79 57.37
C GLY A 561 3.48 -9.21 56.48
N TYR A 562 4.71 -9.52 56.87
CA TYR A 562 5.92 -9.31 56.08
C TYR A 562 5.77 -9.99 54.72
N ASN A 563 5.85 -9.26 53.60
CA ASN A 563 5.89 -9.84 52.26
C ASN A 563 7.36 -9.85 51.77
N PRO A 564 8.02 -11.02 51.65
CA PRO A 564 9.41 -11.13 51.21
C PRO A 564 9.74 -10.42 49.88
N GLY A 565 8.76 -10.28 48.97
CA GLY A 565 8.92 -9.57 47.70
C GLY A 565 9.30 -8.08 47.86
N GLN A 566 8.85 -7.42 48.94
CA GLN A 566 9.12 -6.01 49.23
C GLN A 566 10.62 -5.72 49.40
N MET A 567 11.39 -6.68 49.94
CA MET A 567 12.83 -6.51 50.14
C MET A 567 13.65 -6.85 48.88
N ARG A 568 13.02 -7.52 47.90
CA ARG A 568 13.68 -7.98 46.68
C ARG A 568 13.46 -7.03 45.50
N GLY A 569 12.49 -6.13 45.63
CA GLY A 569 12.17 -5.03 44.72
C GLY A 569 11.43 -5.47 43.47
N TYR A 570 10.58 -6.49 43.61
CA TYR A 570 9.54 -6.82 42.64
C TYR A 570 8.41 -5.78 42.73
N LEU A 571 7.80 -5.51 41.59
CA LEU A 571 6.62 -4.67 41.46
C LEU A 571 5.35 -5.52 41.54
N GLU A 572 4.34 -4.97 42.20
CA GLU A 572 2.98 -5.46 42.25
C GLU A 572 2.06 -4.46 41.55
N VAL A 573 0.96 -4.95 40.99
CA VAL A 573 -0.06 -4.13 40.33
C VAL A 573 -1.36 -4.26 41.13
N ASP A 574 -1.87 -3.14 41.63
CA ASP A 574 -3.26 -3.02 42.07
C ASP A 574 -4.11 -2.72 40.83
N GLU A 575 -4.66 -3.78 40.22
CA GLU A 575 -5.44 -3.65 38.98
C GLU A 575 -6.64 -2.73 39.12
N LYS A 576 -7.32 -2.72 40.27
CA LYS A 576 -8.49 -1.84 40.48
C LYS A 576 -8.08 -0.38 40.46
N LYS A 577 -7.01 -0.07 41.20
CA LYS A 577 -6.47 1.30 41.21
C LYS A 577 -5.91 1.69 39.86
N LEU A 578 -5.27 0.76 39.15
CA LEU A 578 -4.76 1.00 37.81
C LEU A 578 -5.89 1.32 36.82
N ASP A 579 -6.98 0.55 36.85
CA ASP A 579 -8.17 0.77 36.01
C ASP A 579 -8.80 2.14 36.27
N GLU A 580 -8.99 2.50 37.54
CA GLU A 580 -9.51 3.82 37.95
C GLU A 580 -8.65 4.98 37.43
N MET A 581 -7.31 4.83 37.52
CA MET A 581 -6.36 5.86 37.12
C MET A 581 -6.21 5.96 35.60
N LEU A 582 -6.25 4.84 34.87
CA LEU A 582 -6.25 4.83 33.40
C LEU A 582 -7.52 5.48 32.84
N ALA A 583 -8.68 5.24 33.45
CA ALA A 583 -9.93 5.85 33.02
C ALA A 583 -9.95 7.38 33.18
N SER A 584 -9.31 7.90 34.24
CA SER A 584 -9.42 9.33 34.59
C SER A 584 -8.21 10.15 34.16
N ASN A 585 -7.01 9.56 34.09
CA ASN A 585 -5.74 10.31 34.03
C ASN A 585 -4.76 9.76 32.97
N LEU A 586 -5.27 9.15 31.89
CA LEU A 586 -4.45 8.50 30.85
C LEU A 586 -3.31 9.39 30.31
N ASN A 587 -3.58 10.68 30.05
CA ASN A 587 -2.57 11.61 29.55
C ASN A 587 -1.45 11.90 30.58
N GLU A 588 -1.79 11.99 31.87
CA GLU A 588 -0.77 12.15 32.92
C GLU A 588 0.09 10.90 33.05
N ILE A 589 -0.53 9.72 32.95
CA ILE A 589 0.16 8.44 32.97
C ILE A 589 1.12 8.33 31.77
N LYS A 590 0.64 8.66 30.56
CA LYS A 590 1.48 8.73 29.35
C LYS A 590 2.73 9.58 29.60
N ASN A 591 2.54 10.81 30.07
CA ASN A 591 3.63 11.76 30.30
C ASN A 591 4.58 11.28 31.41
N MET A 592 4.10 10.52 32.41
CA MET A 592 4.98 9.92 33.42
C MET A 592 5.94 8.88 32.81
N PHE A 593 5.49 8.09 31.83
CA PHE A 593 6.32 7.11 31.13
C PHE A 593 7.27 7.76 30.13
N GLY A 594 6.84 8.81 29.44
CA GLY A 594 7.72 9.62 28.62
C GLY A 594 7.13 10.98 28.28
N PHE A 595 7.94 12.02 28.43
CA PHE A 595 7.60 13.37 28.01
C PHE A 595 8.84 14.07 27.44
N ASP A 596 8.56 15.04 26.57
CA ASP A 596 9.54 15.96 26.02
C ASP A 596 9.66 17.16 26.97
N SER A 597 10.86 17.36 27.53
CA SER A 597 11.11 18.39 28.53
C SER A 597 11.50 19.76 27.95
N ASP A 598 11.91 19.83 26.67
CA ASP A 598 12.39 21.06 26.03
C ASP A 598 11.58 21.51 24.79
N GLY A 599 10.64 20.67 24.33
CA GLY A 599 9.68 20.99 23.27
C GLY A 599 10.18 20.69 21.86
N ASP A 600 11.24 19.92 21.69
CA ASP A 600 11.82 19.57 20.38
C ASP A 600 11.14 18.37 19.67
N LEU A 601 10.04 17.85 20.25
CA LEU A 601 9.29 16.66 19.83
C LEU A 601 10.03 15.33 20.05
N ILE A 602 11.11 15.34 20.83
CA ILE A 602 11.87 14.15 21.21
C ILE A 602 11.72 13.92 22.70
N ILE A 603 11.23 12.73 23.07
CA ILE A 603 11.11 12.34 24.47
C ILE A 603 12.51 12.15 25.06
N ASP A 604 12.80 12.90 26.11
CA ASP A 604 14.09 12.95 26.81
C ASP A 604 13.98 12.70 28.33
N ASN A 605 12.76 12.47 28.83
CA ASN A 605 12.48 12.24 30.24
C ASN A 605 11.32 11.26 30.44
N GLY A 606 11.10 10.83 31.69
CA GLY A 606 10.08 9.85 32.08
C GLY A 606 10.64 8.51 32.54
N VAL A 607 9.82 7.72 33.25
CA VAL A 607 10.27 6.44 33.82
C VAL A 607 10.70 5.45 32.75
N ALA A 608 9.97 5.40 31.63
CA ALA A 608 10.26 4.47 30.56
C ALA A 608 11.54 4.87 29.82
N PHE A 609 11.67 6.15 29.48
CA PHE A 609 12.86 6.67 28.82
C PHE A 609 14.14 6.42 29.65
N LEU A 610 14.11 6.70 30.95
CA LEU A 610 15.27 6.47 31.82
C LEU A 610 15.60 4.98 31.97
N LEU A 611 14.58 4.11 32.03
CA LEU A 611 14.77 2.66 32.03
C LEU A 611 15.40 2.18 30.71
N ASP A 612 14.90 2.63 29.55
CA ASP A 612 15.49 2.27 28.24
C ASP A 612 16.95 2.73 28.16
N LYS A 613 17.25 3.97 28.57
CA LYS A 613 18.62 4.49 28.62
C LYS A 613 19.52 3.63 29.52
N GLN A 614 19.04 3.26 30.70
CA GLN A 614 19.77 2.40 31.63
C GLN A 614 20.00 1.02 31.02
N LEU A 615 18.98 0.38 30.46
CA LEU A 615 19.06 -0.96 29.89
C LEU A 615 19.91 -1.00 28.62
N THR A 616 19.83 0.04 27.79
CA THR A 616 20.66 0.20 26.57
C THR A 616 22.15 0.13 26.93
N SER A 617 22.59 0.76 28.02
CA SER A 617 23.99 0.70 28.45
C SER A 617 24.48 -0.73 28.78
N TRP A 618 23.57 -1.65 29.06
CA TRP A 618 23.85 -3.05 29.35
C TRP A 618 23.84 -3.93 28.10
N VAL A 619 22.79 -3.82 27.29
CA VAL A 619 22.48 -4.77 26.21
C VAL A 619 23.04 -4.36 24.84
N GLN A 620 23.39 -3.09 24.64
CA GLN A 620 23.92 -2.64 23.36
C GLN A 620 25.25 -3.34 23.02
N SER A 621 25.60 -3.32 21.73
CA SER A 621 26.93 -3.78 21.28
C SER A 621 28.03 -3.01 22.00
N GLY A 622 28.99 -3.71 22.61
CA GLY A 622 30.03 -3.10 23.44
C GLY A 622 29.57 -2.64 24.83
N GLY A 623 28.32 -2.90 25.23
CA GLY A 623 27.80 -2.64 26.57
C GLY A 623 28.34 -3.60 27.63
N ILE A 624 27.82 -3.48 28.86
CA ILE A 624 28.30 -4.21 30.04
C ILE A 624 28.24 -5.73 29.82
N ILE A 625 27.15 -6.26 29.27
CA ILE A 625 26.99 -7.71 29.10
C ILE A 625 27.90 -8.22 27.99
N SER A 626 28.06 -7.46 26.91
CA SER A 626 29.01 -7.78 25.84
C SER A 626 30.44 -7.88 26.39
N ALA A 627 30.86 -6.93 27.24
CA ALA A 627 32.17 -6.99 27.87
C ALA A 627 32.35 -8.23 28.77
N LYS A 628 31.34 -8.60 29.57
CA LYS A 628 31.37 -9.79 30.44
C LYS A 628 31.43 -11.09 29.64
N THR A 629 30.60 -11.20 28.60
CA THR A 629 30.53 -12.40 27.74
C THR A 629 31.81 -12.57 26.91
N ASN A 630 32.41 -11.50 26.41
CA ASN A 630 33.70 -11.53 25.70
C ASN A 630 34.85 -11.96 26.61
N ALA A 631 34.88 -11.48 27.87
CA ALA A 631 35.88 -11.91 28.84
C ALA A 631 35.78 -13.42 29.13
N LEU A 632 34.56 -13.93 29.30
CA LEU A 632 34.31 -15.37 29.48
C LEU A 632 34.67 -16.17 28.22
N GLU A 633 34.39 -15.66 27.03
CA GLU A 633 34.79 -16.31 25.77
C GLU A 633 36.32 -16.45 25.67
N GLY A 634 37.06 -15.42 26.08
CA GLY A 634 38.53 -15.50 26.20
C GLY A 634 38.99 -16.59 27.17
N ASN A 635 38.36 -16.69 28.33
CA ASN A 635 38.66 -17.73 29.33
C ASN A 635 38.34 -19.14 28.80
N ILE A 636 37.21 -19.31 28.10
CA ILE A 636 36.80 -20.56 27.45
C ILE A 636 37.84 -20.98 26.40
N LYS A 637 38.28 -20.06 25.53
CA LYS A 637 39.32 -20.33 24.51
C LYS A 637 40.65 -20.75 25.15
N SER A 638 41.05 -20.08 26.22
CA SER A 638 42.26 -20.41 26.98
C SER A 638 42.17 -21.80 27.62
N SER A 639 41.03 -22.11 28.25
CA SER A 639 40.78 -23.40 28.90
C SER A 639 40.76 -24.56 27.89
N ASN A 640 40.09 -24.40 26.75
CA ASN A 640 40.12 -25.37 25.65
C ASN A 640 41.56 -25.63 25.16
N SER A 641 42.35 -24.58 24.97
CA SER A 641 43.75 -24.71 24.54
C SER A 641 44.60 -25.47 25.58
N LYS A 642 44.31 -25.28 26.88
CA LYS A 642 44.98 -25.99 27.97
C LYS A 642 44.55 -27.45 28.06
N ILE A 643 43.27 -27.75 27.84
CA ILE A 643 42.72 -29.11 27.76
C ILE A 643 43.42 -29.89 26.64
N THR A 644 43.46 -29.36 25.42
CA THR A 644 44.14 -30.02 24.28
C THR A 644 45.61 -30.31 24.56
N ARG A 645 46.30 -29.38 25.23
CA ARG A 645 47.70 -29.59 25.63
C ARG A 645 47.85 -30.69 26.68
N LEU A 646 46.98 -30.71 27.69
CA LEU A 646 46.96 -31.74 28.73
C LEU A 646 46.63 -33.11 28.15
N GLU A 647 45.65 -33.21 27.25
CA GLU A 647 45.32 -34.45 26.52
C GLU A 647 46.53 -34.97 25.75
N THR A 648 47.21 -34.11 24.98
CA THR A 648 48.44 -34.48 24.24
C THR A 648 49.58 -34.90 25.19
N GLN A 649 49.68 -34.31 26.38
CA GLN A 649 50.66 -34.71 27.38
C GLN A 649 50.31 -36.08 27.99
N LEU A 650 49.03 -36.32 28.26
CA LEU A 650 48.54 -37.59 28.82
C LEU A 650 48.70 -38.74 27.83
N GLU A 651 48.39 -38.54 26.55
CA GLU A 651 48.60 -39.55 25.51
C GLU A 651 50.08 -39.97 25.40
N ARG A 652 50.99 -38.98 25.40
CA ARG A 652 52.44 -39.25 25.41
C ARG A 652 52.87 -39.98 26.68
N LYS A 653 52.32 -39.59 27.83
CA LYS A 653 52.65 -40.21 29.12
C LYS A 653 52.16 -41.65 29.18
N GLU A 654 50.95 -41.91 28.70
CA GLU A 654 50.38 -43.25 28.60
C GLU A 654 51.22 -44.15 27.68
N ALA A 655 51.63 -43.65 26.51
CA ALA A 655 52.51 -44.37 25.60
C ALA A 655 53.89 -44.67 26.23
N GLU A 656 54.48 -43.71 26.94
CA GLU A 656 55.73 -43.89 27.68
C GLU A 656 55.59 -44.97 28.77
N LEU A 657 54.53 -44.90 29.57
CA LEU A 657 54.25 -45.89 30.62
C LEU A 657 54.03 -47.27 30.01
N LYS A 658 53.20 -47.41 28.97
CA LYS A 658 52.97 -48.68 28.27
C LYS A 658 54.29 -49.27 27.74
N SER A 659 55.13 -48.47 27.10
CA SER A 659 56.44 -48.92 26.59
C SER A 659 57.38 -49.36 27.71
N LYS A 660 57.47 -48.58 28.79
CA LYS A 660 58.33 -48.87 29.95
C LYS A 660 57.90 -50.16 30.66
N TYR A 661 56.61 -50.32 30.90
CA TYR A 661 56.08 -51.51 31.56
C TYR A 661 56.10 -52.75 30.67
N ALA A 662 55.85 -52.62 29.35
CA ALA A 662 56.02 -53.73 28.41
C ALA A 662 57.49 -54.20 28.35
N SER A 663 58.45 -53.26 28.38
CA SER A 663 59.87 -53.59 28.45
C SER A 663 60.22 -54.30 29.76
N MET A 664 59.71 -53.81 30.90
CA MET A 664 59.91 -54.43 32.21
C MET A 664 59.35 -55.85 32.25
N GLU A 665 58.14 -56.06 31.72
CA GLU A 665 57.53 -57.38 31.64
C GLU A 665 58.33 -58.33 30.74
N GLY A 666 58.81 -57.84 29.59
CA GLY A 666 59.74 -58.59 28.75
C GLY A 666 61.01 -59.01 29.50
N THR A 667 61.59 -58.12 30.32
CA THR A 667 62.74 -58.47 31.16
C THR A 667 62.39 -59.48 32.26
N LEU A 668 61.23 -59.36 32.91
CA LEU A 668 60.77 -60.30 33.94
C LEU A 668 60.51 -61.69 33.35
N ASN A 669 59.88 -61.77 32.18
CA ASN A 669 59.66 -63.02 31.46
C ASN A 669 60.99 -63.69 31.08
N ASN A 670 61.99 -62.90 30.63
CA ASN A 670 63.33 -63.41 30.37
C ASN A 670 64.04 -63.91 31.64
N LEU A 671 63.91 -63.19 32.75
CA LEU A 671 64.46 -63.60 34.05
C LEU A 671 63.77 -64.87 34.58
N GLU A 672 62.45 -65.00 34.44
CA GLU A 672 61.72 -66.22 34.77
C GLU A 672 62.13 -67.38 33.86
N ALA A 673 62.33 -67.16 32.56
CA ALA A 673 62.83 -68.18 31.65
C ALA A 673 64.25 -68.64 32.02
N GLN A 674 65.14 -67.70 32.40
CA GLN A 674 66.46 -68.02 32.93
C GLN A 674 66.38 -68.77 34.26
N GLN A 675 65.52 -68.36 35.18
CA GLN A 675 65.32 -69.05 36.46
C GLN A 675 64.77 -70.47 36.25
N ASN A 676 63.79 -70.64 35.36
CA ASN A 676 63.25 -71.96 35.00
C ASN A 676 64.32 -72.83 34.32
N SER A 677 65.17 -72.24 33.47
CA SER A 677 66.33 -72.92 32.89
C SER A 677 67.31 -73.38 33.99
N LEU A 678 67.71 -72.49 34.90
CA LEU A 678 68.58 -72.78 36.04
C LEU A 678 67.98 -73.84 36.97
N ASN A 679 66.68 -73.77 37.26
CA ASN A 679 65.97 -74.77 38.05
C ASN A 679 65.93 -76.13 37.35
N ASN A 680 65.73 -76.16 36.03
CA ASN A 680 65.79 -77.38 35.24
C ASN A 680 67.21 -77.97 35.18
N TYR A 681 68.25 -77.13 35.08
CA TYR A 681 69.65 -77.54 35.20
C TYR A 681 69.97 -78.11 36.60
N SER A 682 69.52 -77.45 37.67
CA SER A 682 69.63 -77.91 39.05
C SER A 682 68.94 -79.27 39.27
N ASN A 683 67.70 -79.41 38.77
CA ASN A 683 66.92 -80.63 38.89
C ASN A 683 67.47 -81.79 38.03
N ALA A 684 68.14 -81.48 36.91
CA ALA A 684 68.85 -82.48 36.11
C ALA A 684 70.15 -82.95 36.80
N ASN A 685 70.83 -82.09 37.55
CA ASN A 685 72.02 -82.46 38.33
C ASN A 685 71.71 -83.21 39.63
N ASN A 686 70.52 -83.04 40.22
CA ASN A 686 70.08 -83.82 41.39
C ASN A 686 69.50 -85.22 41.05
N ARG A 687 69.55 -85.65 39.77
CA ARG A 687 69.10 -86.98 39.31
C ARG A 687 70.25 -87.90 38.86
N LYS A 688 71.48 -87.61 39.26
CA LYS A 688 72.62 -88.53 39.24
C LYS A 688 73.10 -88.73 40.67
#